data_AF-A0A6H2DQX4-F1
#
_entry.id   AF-A0A6H2DQX4-F1
#
_cell.length_a   1.000
_cell.length_b   1.000
_cell.length_c   1.000
_cell.angle_alpha   90.00
_cell.angle_beta   90.00
_cell.angle_gamma   90.00
#
_symmetry.space_group_name_H-M   'P 1'
#
loop_
_entity.id
_entity.type
_entity.pdbx_description
1 polymer ?
#
loop_
_entity_poly.entity_id
_entity_poly.type
_entity_poly.pdbx_seq_one_letter_code
_entity_poly.pdbx_strand_id
1 'polypeptide(L)'
;MYKNKRQAILLLSSIFGLSPIILTACGQTQQNNQPSEQAQKELKQKDKLISDLQLEVENIKVKLQNASKFNLDSSSPQTPIVDSNKTLEEQILQLKQQLKLLEDKKVTELQNSQKQIHDLTSENAKITKQIEDKLTNLAKDNQNYAKQNVNFLNALKNDSLYKNFDQVNYSPTLFNDSNKFIDGSEEAIANSNKYLLENSFNQEKSRVKELIWPILAQDILVNSKSNITADNFKDKILQNQSKILLALTYINKWYNFNIGDFNFKKFILYDNPNLQKDNKSFLDFIIQIGSKQPDDYSPQNVINFYEKNLRPEIDSSKDFFSFIEAKVKEKEANTTVDHWFNEQIKSFLYQPENKLNVQNKEEITTKTTLWKKLTSDKFKTKFGHLIPTLLTARQENSGLFVVNTIGAVVFGNQKFYDHSDMGADRISNNSEALKNKLKKFGDRLEGFFELNYNLVSTSTKNQILNKLFIFDSLWDGKNTWSTQENLLDKTKEASYDFFSTLDYWQETKNVVSTSVSTQNTPNEDDVFKLTESRFLTEIGIETIIGKISNNLQNILFENHKPRTDVKEEMLKFDFAKYLFDSRFFLGLTSISSDSELGKLSNQSLDYSDFQDLQARWKNAMSLIYTLENIEAELKLNLTKNTDKHKTQSYDTEENKAKLFLKVSTDRSSHNKFETIKQNDIKLLTKVDDLVDKDYVSSWGYTTNDSDNKSFDLFNAFYGTADKTDGVTGPFSMRRNTFELFAELGWENGILPYLTDKLNKKNDAEVITSMFSNKSYKNLKDFKKAMYKQAKEKEAKLKEVDAKGFTYKYKTYKLSAEKIKEILSTALEYDLSMSKIAKNSYSNVRDSYFYVYKRQIFSSFYIATNGFKNSIYKDE
;
A
#
# COMPACT_ATOMS: atom_id res chain seq x y z
N MET A 1 -1.38 -47.86 36.61
CA MET A 1 -2.43 -47.05 37.29
C MET A 1 -1.96 -45.69 37.83
N TYR A 2 -0.66 -45.45 38.13
CA TYR A 2 -0.16 -44.13 38.59
C TYR A 2 0.19 -43.11 37.48
N LYS A 3 0.38 -43.53 36.22
CA LYS A 3 0.68 -42.64 35.07
C LYS A 3 -0.54 -41.85 34.56
N ASN A 4 -1.76 -42.40 34.69
CA ASN A 4 -2.98 -41.76 34.16
C ASN A 4 -3.57 -40.68 35.08
N LYS A 5 -3.21 -40.64 36.37
CA LYS A 5 -3.62 -39.55 37.28
C LYS A 5 -2.81 -38.26 37.08
N ARG A 6 -1.53 -38.36 36.69
CA ARG A 6 -0.65 -37.20 36.42
C ARG A 6 -1.01 -36.47 35.12
N GLN A 7 -1.43 -37.20 34.08
CA GLN A 7 -1.90 -36.60 32.83
C GLN A 7 -3.25 -35.89 32.97
N ALA A 8 -4.17 -36.39 33.81
CA ALA A 8 -5.44 -35.72 34.08
C ALA A 8 -5.27 -34.39 34.85
N ILE A 9 -4.29 -34.31 35.75
CA ILE A 9 -4.01 -33.10 36.54
C ILE A 9 -3.27 -32.04 35.70
N LEU A 10 -2.40 -32.46 34.77
CA LEU A 10 -1.74 -31.54 33.82
C LEU A 10 -2.72 -30.96 32.78
N LEU A 11 -3.68 -31.76 32.31
CA LEU A 11 -4.77 -31.30 31.44
C LEU A 11 -5.73 -30.33 32.15
N LEU A 12 -5.92 -30.47 33.47
CA LEU A 12 -6.74 -29.54 34.26
C LEU A 12 -6.00 -28.22 34.58
N SER A 13 -4.66 -28.26 34.71
CA SER A 13 -3.86 -27.03 34.90
C SER A 13 -3.78 -26.15 33.65
N SER A 14 -3.85 -26.74 32.45
CA SER A 14 -3.84 -25.99 31.18
C SER A 14 -5.19 -25.36 30.83
N ILE A 15 -6.28 -25.79 31.48
CA ILE A 15 -7.65 -25.28 31.20
C ILE A 15 -8.06 -24.18 32.20
N PHE A 16 -7.46 -24.11 33.40
CA PHE A 16 -7.93 -23.22 34.47
C PHE A 16 -6.86 -22.34 35.16
N GLY A 17 -5.65 -22.24 34.62
CA GLY A 17 -4.68 -21.22 35.05
C GLY A 17 -4.34 -21.24 36.56
N LEU A 18 -4.13 -22.42 37.15
CA LEU A 18 -3.63 -22.53 38.52
C LEU A 18 -2.09 -22.43 38.51
N SER A 19 -1.54 -21.42 39.20
CA SER A 19 -0.09 -21.27 39.37
C SER A 19 0.53 -22.49 40.08
N PRO A 20 1.75 -22.94 39.70
CA PRO A 20 2.43 -24.10 40.31
C PRO A 20 2.78 -23.94 41.80
N ILE A 21 2.63 -22.74 42.35
CA ILE A 21 3.09 -22.34 43.68
C ILE A 21 2.38 -23.12 44.81
N ILE A 22 1.15 -23.58 44.58
CA ILE A 22 0.33 -24.23 45.63
C ILE A 22 0.77 -25.68 45.92
N LEU A 23 1.43 -26.36 44.97
CA LEU A 23 1.90 -27.75 45.14
C LEU A 23 3.18 -27.87 45.99
N THR A 24 3.89 -26.77 46.24
CA THR A 24 5.11 -26.75 47.08
C THR A 24 4.83 -26.52 48.56
N ALA A 25 3.67 -25.97 48.93
CA ALA A 25 3.39 -25.56 50.32
C ALA A 25 3.03 -26.72 51.27
N CYS A 26 2.60 -27.88 50.75
CA CYS A 26 2.36 -29.07 51.58
C CYS A 26 3.61 -29.93 51.81
N GLY A 27 4.72 -29.68 51.10
CA GLY A 27 5.97 -30.42 51.26
C GLY A 27 6.96 -29.83 52.28
N GLN A 28 6.77 -28.58 52.70
CA GLN A 28 7.72 -27.86 53.56
C GLN A 28 7.33 -27.78 55.04
N THR A 29 6.13 -28.19 55.43
CA THR A 29 5.69 -28.11 56.84
C THR A 29 6.16 -29.27 57.72
N GLN A 30 6.85 -30.29 57.17
CA GLN A 30 7.44 -31.38 57.97
C GLN A 30 8.82 -31.06 58.58
N GLN A 31 9.42 -29.89 58.30
CA GLN A 31 10.84 -29.67 58.63
C GLN A 31 11.18 -28.66 59.73
N ASN A 32 10.22 -27.99 60.38
CA ASN A 32 10.52 -27.03 61.45
C ASN A 32 9.83 -27.38 62.78
N ASN A 33 10.27 -28.50 63.39
CA ASN A 33 10.06 -28.78 64.82
C ASN A 33 11.35 -28.50 65.62
N GLN A 34 11.94 -27.31 65.43
CA GLN A 34 13.06 -26.85 66.27
C GLN A 34 12.58 -25.78 67.27
N PRO A 35 13.10 -25.77 68.51
CA PRO A 35 12.87 -24.68 69.46
C PRO A 35 13.30 -23.34 68.85
N SER A 36 12.65 -22.23 69.22
CA SER A 36 13.00 -20.90 68.73
C SER A 36 14.48 -20.59 68.93
N GLU A 37 15.10 -19.80 68.02
CA GLU A 37 16.52 -19.41 68.14
C GLU A 37 16.87 -18.83 69.52
N GLN A 38 15.92 -18.10 70.13
CA GLN A 38 16.05 -17.56 71.46
C GLN A 38 16.09 -18.65 72.55
N ALA A 39 15.20 -19.66 72.47
CA ALA A 39 15.22 -20.80 73.38
C ALA A 39 16.49 -21.66 73.22
N GLN A 40 16.99 -21.83 71.99
CA GLN A 40 18.27 -22.53 71.74
C GLN A 40 19.47 -21.77 72.33
N LYS A 41 19.43 -20.44 72.27
CA LYS A 41 20.48 -19.57 72.82
C LYS A 41 20.49 -19.60 74.36
N GLU A 42 19.31 -19.60 74.98
CA GLU A 42 19.15 -19.74 76.44
C GLU A 42 19.60 -21.12 76.93
N LEU A 43 19.27 -22.20 76.20
CA LEU A 43 19.74 -23.56 76.52
C LEU A 43 21.28 -23.66 76.45
N LYS A 44 21.90 -23.11 75.40
CA LYS A 44 23.36 -23.07 75.26
C LYS A 44 24.03 -22.27 76.38
N GLN A 45 23.43 -21.17 76.82
CA GLN A 45 23.93 -20.38 77.95
C GLN A 45 23.85 -21.16 79.27
N LYS A 46 22.75 -21.88 79.51
CA LYS A 46 22.60 -22.74 80.70
C LYS A 46 23.55 -23.95 80.67
N ASP A 47 23.75 -24.57 79.51
CA ASP A 47 24.72 -25.67 79.35
C ASP A 47 26.15 -25.24 79.63
N LYS A 48 26.49 -24.03 79.20
CA LYS A 48 27.77 -23.41 79.54
C LYS A 48 27.87 -23.18 81.06
N LEU A 49 26.83 -22.62 81.68
CA LEU A 49 26.81 -22.37 83.13
C LEU A 49 26.91 -23.68 83.96
N ILE A 50 26.21 -24.74 83.53
CA ILE A 50 26.29 -26.07 84.14
C ILE A 50 27.71 -26.62 84.01
N SER A 51 28.32 -26.52 82.82
CA SER A 51 29.71 -26.98 82.59
C SER A 51 30.72 -26.21 83.43
N ASP A 52 30.57 -24.88 83.54
CA ASP A 52 31.44 -24.02 84.33
C ASP A 52 31.34 -24.36 85.83
N LEU A 53 30.12 -24.59 86.35
CA LEU A 53 29.90 -25.04 87.74
C LEU A 53 30.45 -26.45 88.01
N GLN A 54 30.34 -27.37 87.05
CA GLN A 54 30.95 -28.71 87.16
C GLN A 54 32.48 -28.63 87.23
N LEU A 55 33.07 -27.77 86.41
CA LEU A 55 34.52 -27.52 86.40
C LEU A 55 34.98 -26.89 87.72
N GLU A 56 34.20 -25.96 88.28
CA GLU A 56 34.48 -25.35 89.58
C GLU A 56 34.45 -26.37 90.72
N VAL A 57 33.46 -27.27 90.72
CA VAL A 57 33.41 -28.41 91.67
C VAL A 57 34.64 -29.30 91.55
N GLU A 58 35.08 -29.64 90.34
CA GLU A 58 36.28 -30.46 90.13
C GLU A 58 37.57 -29.73 90.55
N ASN A 59 37.69 -28.43 90.25
CA ASN A 59 38.83 -27.63 90.68
C ASN A 59 38.93 -27.56 92.21
N ILE A 60 37.80 -27.45 92.92
CA ILE A 60 37.78 -27.46 94.39
C ILE A 60 38.14 -28.87 94.92
N LYS A 61 37.68 -29.96 94.29
CA LYS A 61 38.10 -31.32 94.65
C LYS A 61 39.60 -31.56 94.47
N VAL A 62 40.19 -31.04 93.39
CA VAL A 62 41.64 -31.13 93.15
C VAL A 62 42.42 -30.38 94.23
N LYS A 63 41.95 -29.19 94.65
CA LYS A 63 42.54 -28.47 95.80
C LYS A 63 42.47 -29.30 97.08
N LEU A 64 41.36 -29.99 97.32
CA LEU A 64 41.14 -30.88 98.47
C LEU A 64 42.07 -32.11 98.45
N GLN A 65 42.30 -32.71 97.26
CA GLN A 65 43.26 -33.81 97.06
C GLN A 65 44.73 -33.37 97.21
N ASN A 66 45.07 -32.15 96.78
CA ASN A 66 46.42 -31.62 96.93
C ASN A 66 46.71 -31.24 98.40
N ALA A 67 45.73 -30.73 99.14
CA ALA A 67 45.85 -30.45 100.57
C ALA A 67 46.08 -31.72 101.41
N SER A 68 45.62 -32.89 100.94
CA SER A 68 45.79 -34.18 101.62
C SER A 68 47.12 -34.89 101.31
N LYS A 69 47.85 -34.51 100.25
CA LYS A 69 49.16 -35.09 99.88
C LYS A 69 50.39 -34.47 100.58
N PHE A 70 50.25 -33.30 101.23
CA PHE A 70 51.37 -32.53 101.80
C PHE A 70 51.66 -32.79 103.31
N ASN A 71 51.18 -33.89 103.90
CA ASN A 71 51.28 -34.12 105.36
C ASN A 71 52.03 -35.39 105.81
N LEU A 72 52.94 -35.92 104.97
CA LEU A 72 53.96 -36.90 105.40
C LEU A 72 55.31 -36.17 105.59
N ASP A 73 55.83 -36.20 106.82
CA ASP A 73 57.12 -35.68 107.32
C ASP A 73 57.29 -34.17 107.65
N SER A 74 56.94 -33.78 108.89
CA SER A 74 57.86 -33.28 109.93
C SER A 74 57.15 -32.45 111.03
N SER A 75 57.75 -32.47 112.21
CA SER A 75 57.24 -32.19 113.55
C SER A 75 57.15 -30.70 113.96
N SER A 76 55.93 -30.15 114.09
CA SER A 76 55.46 -29.16 115.10
C SER A 76 54.00 -28.75 114.84
N PRO A 77 53.25 -28.22 115.84
CA PRO A 77 51.81 -28.41 115.96
C PRO A 77 50.98 -27.61 114.92
N GLN A 78 50.27 -28.35 114.07
CA GLN A 78 49.36 -27.82 113.05
C GLN A 78 47.95 -27.61 113.61
N THR A 79 47.56 -26.34 113.79
CA THR A 79 46.16 -25.92 114.03
C THR A 79 45.73 -24.73 113.14
N PRO A 80 45.98 -24.75 111.80
CA PRO A 80 45.12 -23.99 110.88
C PRO A 80 44.61 -24.73 109.62
N ILE A 81 44.85 -26.04 109.43
CA ILE A 81 44.59 -26.72 108.13
C ILE A 81 43.28 -27.55 108.10
N VAL A 82 42.77 -28.03 109.26
CA VAL A 82 41.56 -28.87 109.32
C VAL A 82 40.26 -28.08 109.07
N ASP A 83 40.19 -26.80 109.45
CA ASP A 83 39.01 -25.95 109.22
C ASP A 83 38.84 -25.57 107.73
N SER A 84 39.93 -25.34 106.98
CA SER A 84 39.84 -25.02 105.55
C SER A 84 39.26 -26.16 104.71
N ASN A 85 39.52 -27.43 105.04
CA ASN A 85 38.98 -28.56 104.28
C ASN A 85 37.46 -28.69 104.47
N LYS A 86 36.94 -28.44 105.68
CA LYS A 86 35.51 -28.50 105.97
C LYS A 86 34.72 -27.39 105.26
N THR A 87 35.30 -26.19 105.16
CA THR A 87 34.72 -25.08 104.39
C THR A 87 34.66 -25.37 102.88
N LEU A 88 35.66 -26.06 102.32
CA LEU A 88 35.67 -26.46 100.90
C LEU A 88 34.66 -27.57 100.59
N GLU A 89 34.43 -28.51 101.53
CA GLU A 89 33.39 -29.54 101.39
C GLU A 89 31.97 -28.95 101.41
N GLU A 90 31.71 -27.95 102.27
CA GLU A 90 30.44 -27.23 102.29
C GLU A 90 30.20 -26.42 101.01
N GLN A 91 31.25 -25.82 100.43
CA GLN A 91 31.17 -25.16 99.12
C GLN A 91 30.83 -26.13 97.99
N ILE A 92 31.44 -27.33 97.97
CA ILE A 92 31.08 -28.38 97.00
C ILE A 92 29.60 -28.79 97.15
N LEU A 93 29.09 -28.89 98.38
CA LEU A 93 27.70 -29.27 98.63
C LEU A 93 26.72 -28.20 98.11
N GLN A 94 27.01 -26.92 98.36
CA GLN A 94 26.19 -25.82 97.85
C GLN A 94 26.21 -25.73 96.32
N LEU A 95 27.38 -25.89 95.69
CA LEU A 95 27.51 -25.90 94.22
C LEU A 95 26.75 -27.07 93.60
N LYS A 96 26.80 -28.27 94.19
CA LYS A 96 26.02 -29.44 93.72
C LYS A 96 24.52 -29.22 93.82
N GLN A 97 24.04 -28.54 94.87
CA GLN A 97 22.61 -28.20 95.00
C GLN A 97 22.17 -27.19 93.92
N GLN A 98 23.00 -26.18 93.63
CA GLN A 98 22.74 -25.24 92.53
C GLN A 98 22.73 -25.94 91.17
N LEU A 99 23.66 -26.87 90.94
CA LEU A 99 23.74 -27.68 89.73
C LEU A 99 22.46 -28.48 89.50
N LYS A 100 21.99 -29.18 90.54
CA LYS A 100 20.74 -29.95 90.49
C LYS A 100 19.53 -29.08 90.19
N LEU A 101 19.42 -27.91 90.82
CA LEU A 101 18.32 -26.97 90.58
C LEU A 101 18.30 -26.45 89.13
N LEU A 102 19.48 -26.20 88.55
CA LEU A 102 19.65 -25.77 87.16
C LEU A 102 19.31 -26.89 86.16
N GLU A 103 19.74 -28.12 86.44
CA GLU A 103 19.39 -29.29 85.64
C GLU A 103 17.88 -29.58 85.65
N ASP A 104 17.23 -29.53 86.83
CA ASP A 104 15.79 -29.74 86.97
C ASP A 104 14.97 -28.67 86.22
N LYS A 105 15.41 -27.40 86.28
CA LYS A 105 14.80 -26.30 85.51
C LYS A 105 14.94 -26.51 84.00
N LYS A 106 16.12 -26.94 83.52
CA LYS A 106 16.36 -27.25 82.11
C LYS A 106 15.43 -28.35 81.60
N VAL A 107 15.25 -29.42 82.37
CA VAL A 107 14.36 -30.55 82.02
C VAL A 107 12.91 -30.09 81.94
N THR A 108 12.46 -29.29 82.90
CA THR A 108 11.07 -28.77 82.95
C THR A 108 10.76 -27.87 81.75
N GLU A 109 11.68 -26.97 81.37
CA GLU A 109 11.51 -26.09 80.19
C GLU A 109 11.51 -26.89 78.87
N LEU A 110 12.36 -27.90 78.74
CA LEU A 110 12.38 -28.80 77.58
C LEU A 110 11.06 -29.56 77.42
N GLN A 111 10.49 -30.07 78.52
CA GLN A 111 9.20 -30.76 78.51
C GLN A 111 8.05 -29.82 78.11
N ASN A 112 8.06 -28.58 78.59
CA ASN A 112 7.06 -27.57 78.20
C ASN A 112 7.17 -27.20 76.71
N SER A 113 8.38 -27.02 76.19
CA SER A 113 8.59 -26.77 74.77
C SER A 113 8.18 -27.95 73.89
N GLN A 114 8.45 -29.19 74.33
CA GLN A 114 8.00 -30.39 73.61
C GLN A 114 6.47 -30.49 73.57
N LYS A 115 5.79 -30.17 74.67
CA LYS A 115 4.33 -30.13 74.72
C LYS A 115 3.76 -29.08 73.77
N GLN A 116 4.34 -27.87 73.75
CA GLN A 116 3.91 -26.80 72.86
C GLN A 116 4.12 -27.16 71.38
N ILE A 117 5.24 -27.80 71.03
CA ILE A 117 5.49 -28.33 69.67
C ILE A 117 4.45 -29.40 69.32
N HIS A 118 4.11 -30.29 70.24
CA HIS A 118 3.10 -31.33 70.01
C HIS A 118 1.69 -30.75 69.78
N ASP A 119 1.31 -29.74 70.56
CA ASP A 119 0.03 -29.04 70.43
C ASP A 119 -0.06 -28.30 69.08
N LEU A 120 1.00 -27.56 68.70
CA LEU A 120 1.09 -26.89 67.39
C LEU A 120 1.11 -27.87 66.23
N THR A 121 1.78 -29.02 66.36
CA THR A 121 1.80 -30.07 65.33
C THR A 121 0.40 -30.67 65.15
N SER A 122 -0.32 -30.87 66.25
CA SER A 122 -1.70 -31.39 66.22
C SER A 122 -2.69 -30.38 65.62
N GLU A 123 -2.52 -29.09 65.89
CA GLU A 123 -3.30 -28.02 65.30
C GLU A 123 -3.03 -27.88 63.80
N ASN A 124 -1.75 -27.91 63.39
CA ASN A 124 -1.37 -27.91 61.97
C ASN A 124 -1.94 -29.12 61.23
N ALA A 125 -1.90 -30.32 61.83
CA ALA A 125 -2.51 -31.51 61.22
C ALA A 125 -4.03 -31.36 61.02
N LYS A 126 -4.74 -30.70 61.95
CA LYS A 126 -6.18 -30.39 61.78
C LYS A 126 -6.40 -29.38 60.66
N ILE A 127 -5.59 -28.33 60.57
CA ILE A 127 -5.69 -27.32 59.49
C ILE A 127 -5.39 -27.95 58.14
N THR A 128 -4.34 -28.77 58.03
CA THR A 128 -4.01 -29.50 56.79
C THR A 128 -5.16 -30.40 56.37
N LYS A 129 -5.75 -31.16 57.29
CA LYS A 129 -6.92 -32.01 56.99
C LYS A 129 -8.12 -31.19 56.52
N GLN A 130 -8.40 -30.05 57.16
CA GLN A 130 -9.47 -29.14 56.70
C GLN A 130 -9.22 -28.58 55.30
N ILE A 131 -7.96 -28.29 54.95
CA ILE A 131 -7.59 -27.84 53.61
C ILE A 131 -7.74 -28.99 52.59
N GLU A 132 -7.28 -30.20 52.92
CA GLU A 132 -7.43 -31.39 52.07
C GLU A 132 -8.91 -31.75 51.83
N ASP A 133 -9.75 -31.66 52.87
CA ASP A 133 -11.19 -31.88 52.76
C ASP A 133 -11.84 -30.81 51.87
N LYS A 134 -11.48 -29.53 52.03
CA LYS A 134 -11.93 -28.43 51.15
C LYS A 134 -11.50 -28.64 49.70
N LEU A 135 -10.25 -29.04 49.46
CA LEU A 135 -9.72 -29.32 48.12
C LEU A 135 -10.42 -30.53 47.48
N THR A 136 -10.70 -31.57 48.26
CA THR A 136 -11.41 -32.76 47.80
C THR A 136 -12.86 -32.44 47.44
N ASN A 137 -13.53 -31.61 48.24
CA ASN A 137 -14.89 -31.14 47.95
C ASN A 137 -14.90 -30.25 46.70
N LEU A 138 -13.99 -29.28 46.57
CA LEU A 138 -13.84 -28.48 45.36
C LEU A 138 -13.57 -29.33 44.11
N ALA A 139 -12.77 -30.39 44.23
CA ALA A 139 -12.50 -31.32 43.13
C ALA A 139 -13.75 -32.14 42.73
N LYS A 140 -14.54 -32.59 43.70
CA LYS A 140 -15.83 -33.28 43.47
C LYS A 140 -16.85 -32.34 42.85
N ASP A 141 -16.96 -31.11 43.36
CA ASP A 141 -17.86 -30.08 42.83
C ASP A 141 -17.50 -29.77 41.38
N ASN A 142 -16.21 -29.56 41.06
CA ASN A 142 -15.75 -29.35 39.68
C ASN A 142 -16.07 -30.55 38.76
N GLN A 143 -15.93 -31.79 39.23
CA GLN A 143 -16.33 -32.97 38.46
C GLN A 143 -17.84 -33.05 38.24
N ASN A 144 -18.64 -32.67 39.23
CA ASN A 144 -20.09 -32.61 39.13
C ASN A 144 -20.55 -31.52 38.17
N TYR A 145 -19.97 -30.32 38.26
CA TYR A 145 -20.21 -29.23 37.29
C TYR A 145 -19.81 -29.63 35.87
N ALA A 146 -18.68 -30.32 35.69
CA ALA A 146 -18.27 -30.82 34.37
C ALA A 146 -19.29 -31.84 33.81
N LYS A 147 -19.77 -32.78 34.62
CA LYS A 147 -20.82 -33.73 34.20
C LYS A 147 -22.15 -33.05 33.88
N GLN A 148 -22.56 -32.08 34.70
CA GLN A 148 -23.76 -31.27 34.47
C GLN A 148 -23.66 -30.49 33.16
N ASN A 149 -22.53 -29.82 32.91
CA ASN A 149 -22.26 -29.08 31.68
C ASN A 149 -22.26 -30.00 30.44
N VAL A 150 -21.70 -31.22 30.55
CA VAL A 150 -21.74 -32.21 29.46
C VAL A 150 -23.18 -32.69 29.17
N ASN A 151 -23.96 -32.99 30.20
CA ASN A 151 -25.36 -33.39 30.03
C ASN A 151 -26.20 -32.24 29.44
N PHE A 152 -25.94 -31.01 29.88
CA PHE A 152 -26.56 -29.79 29.37
C PHE A 152 -26.24 -29.57 27.88
N LEU A 153 -24.97 -29.67 27.51
CA LEU A 153 -24.52 -29.61 26.11
C LEU A 153 -25.18 -30.71 25.28
N ASN A 154 -25.21 -31.96 25.75
CA ASN A 154 -25.86 -33.06 25.04
C ASN A 154 -27.35 -32.80 24.78
N ALA A 155 -28.07 -32.14 25.70
CA ALA A 155 -29.46 -31.76 25.50
C ALA A 155 -29.67 -30.69 24.41
N LEU A 156 -28.64 -29.87 24.13
CA LEU A 156 -28.64 -28.85 23.07
C LEU A 156 -28.15 -29.38 21.71
N LYS A 157 -27.58 -30.60 21.67
CA LYS A 157 -27.04 -31.21 20.44
C LYS A 157 -28.13 -31.75 19.48
N ASN A 158 -29.40 -31.69 19.88
CA ASN A 158 -30.53 -32.24 19.12
C ASN A 158 -30.67 -31.56 17.74
N ASP A 159 -30.70 -32.36 16.68
CA ASP A 159 -30.83 -31.90 15.30
C ASP A 159 -32.12 -31.12 15.03
N SER A 160 -33.21 -31.40 15.75
CA SER A 160 -34.49 -30.72 15.54
C SER A 160 -34.45 -29.22 15.88
N LEU A 161 -33.61 -28.80 16.83
CA LEU A 161 -33.43 -27.39 17.19
C LEU A 161 -32.90 -26.59 15.99
N TYR A 162 -31.93 -27.16 15.28
CA TYR A 162 -31.23 -26.49 14.19
C TYR A 162 -31.99 -26.53 12.87
N LYS A 163 -32.87 -27.51 12.65
CA LYS A 163 -33.77 -27.54 11.48
C LYS A 163 -34.67 -26.31 11.35
N ASN A 164 -35.00 -25.65 12.46
CA ASN A 164 -35.82 -24.44 12.40
C ASN A 164 -35.09 -23.27 11.73
N PHE A 165 -33.74 -23.29 11.64
CA PHE A 165 -33.00 -22.28 10.87
C PHE A 165 -33.22 -22.43 9.35
N ASP A 166 -33.68 -23.59 8.86
CA ASP A 166 -34.00 -23.80 7.45
C ASP A 166 -35.12 -22.87 6.97
N GLN A 167 -35.99 -22.43 7.89
CA GLN A 167 -37.10 -21.51 7.63
C GLN A 167 -36.67 -20.04 7.50
N VAL A 168 -35.45 -19.69 7.93
CA VAL A 168 -34.94 -18.32 7.83
C VAL A 168 -34.45 -18.06 6.41
N ASN A 169 -35.02 -17.08 5.72
CA ASN A 169 -34.65 -16.72 4.35
C ASN A 169 -33.87 -15.40 4.30
N TYR A 170 -33.06 -15.24 3.25
CA TYR A 170 -32.42 -13.96 2.96
C TYR A 170 -33.46 -13.02 2.32
N SER A 171 -34.08 -12.19 3.15
CA SER A 171 -35.16 -11.27 2.77
C SER A 171 -35.10 -9.99 3.61
N PRO A 172 -35.79 -8.88 3.26
CA PRO A 172 -35.79 -7.65 4.06
C PRO A 172 -36.18 -7.85 5.53
N THR A 173 -37.04 -8.82 5.81
CA THR A 173 -37.43 -9.21 7.18
C THR A 173 -36.26 -9.70 8.03
N LEU A 174 -35.20 -10.27 7.42
CA LEU A 174 -33.96 -10.64 8.12
C LEU A 174 -33.32 -9.43 8.82
N PHE A 175 -33.42 -8.25 8.21
CA PHE A 175 -32.81 -7.00 8.65
C PHE A 175 -33.74 -6.14 9.51
N ASN A 176 -34.97 -6.60 9.81
CA ASN A 176 -36.06 -5.77 10.33
C ASN A 176 -36.41 -4.56 9.45
N ASP A 177 -36.16 -4.63 8.13
CA ASP A 177 -36.48 -3.59 7.14
C ASP A 177 -37.96 -3.65 6.69
N SER A 178 -38.82 -4.31 7.48
CA SER A 178 -40.23 -4.60 7.15
C SER A 178 -41.15 -3.39 7.17
N ASN A 179 -40.71 -2.26 7.75
CA ASN A 179 -41.50 -1.02 7.79
C ASN A 179 -41.57 -0.29 6.42
N LYS A 180 -40.96 -0.84 5.36
CA LYS A 180 -41.09 -0.28 4.00
C LYS A 180 -41.77 -1.18 2.98
N PHE A 181 -41.85 -2.50 3.14
CA PHE A 181 -42.46 -3.38 2.12
C PHE A 181 -43.09 -4.64 2.73
N ILE A 182 -44.34 -4.89 2.34
CA ILE A 182 -45.12 -6.09 2.66
C ILE A 182 -44.86 -7.10 1.53
N ASP A 183 -44.40 -8.29 1.89
CA ASP A 183 -44.25 -9.50 1.05
C ASP A 183 -42.92 -9.67 0.28
N GLY A 184 -42.47 -10.92 0.19
CA GLY A 184 -41.20 -11.39 -0.41
C GLY A 184 -41.18 -11.35 -1.93
N SER A 185 -41.61 -10.23 -2.52
CA SER A 185 -41.53 -9.96 -3.96
C SER A 185 -40.08 -9.84 -4.46
N GLU A 186 -39.85 -9.95 -5.76
CA GLU A 186 -38.53 -9.73 -6.39
C GLU A 186 -37.95 -8.34 -6.03
N GLU A 187 -38.80 -7.34 -5.84
CA GLU A 187 -38.44 -5.96 -5.45
C GLU A 187 -37.94 -5.88 -3.99
N ALA A 188 -38.50 -6.71 -3.09
CA ALA A 188 -38.03 -6.85 -1.72
C ALA A 188 -36.65 -7.55 -1.66
N ILE A 189 -36.44 -8.59 -2.47
CA ILE A 189 -35.15 -9.30 -2.57
C ILE A 189 -34.06 -8.37 -3.16
N ALA A 190 -34.38 -7.61 -4.21
CA ALA A 190 -33.49 -6.61 -4.80
C ALA A 190 -33.02 -5.58 -3.76
N ASN A 191 -33.89 -5.15 -2.85
CA ASN A 191 -33.54 -4.24 -1.76
C ASN A 191 -32.64 -4.87 -0.67
N SER A 192 -32.66 -6.20 -0.48
CA SER A 192 -31.77 -6.89 0.47
C SER A 192 -30.37 -7.16 -0.09
N ASN A 193 -30.21 -7.15 -1.42
CA ASN A 193 -28.91 -7.35 -2.07
C ASN A 193 -27.93 -6.21 -1.79
N LYS A 194 -28.41 -5.03 -1.40
CA LYS A 194 -27.56 -3.88 -1.02
C LYS A 194 -26.62 -4.16 0.16
N TYR A 195 -26.93 -5.14 1.01
CA TYR A 195 -26.09 -5.52 2.16
C TYR A 195 -24.95 -6.49 1.81
N LEU A 196 -25.00 -7.13 0.63
CA LEU A 196 -23.96 -8.03 0.12
C LEU A 196 -23.66 -9.24 1.03
N LEU A 197 -24.67 -9.74 1.73
CA LEU A 197 -24.53 -10.78 2.74
C LEU A 197 -25.02 -12.16 2.29
N GLU A 198 -25.64 -12.30 1.12
CA GLU A 198 -26.35 -13.52 0.73
C GLU A 198 -25.43 -14.74 0.56
N ASN A 199 -24.26 -14.57 -0.07
CA ASN A 199 -23.30 -15.67 -0.22
C ASN A 199 -22.83 -16.18 1.15
N SER A 200 -22.46 -15.27 2.05
CA SER A 200 -22.13 -15.61 3.44
C SER A 200 -23.32 -16.20 4.20
N PHE A 201 -24.54 -15.75 3.92
CA PHE A 201 -25.75 -16.22 4.58
C PHE A 201 -25.98 -17.69 4.28
N ASN A 202 -25.92 -18.06 3.00
CA ASN A 202 -26.08 -19.44 2.57
C ASN A 202 -24.98 -20.35 3.17
N GLN A 203 -23.74 -19.86 3.23
CA GLN A 203 -22.62 -20.57 3.87
C GLN A 203 -22.87 -20.81 5.37
N GLU A 204 -23.16 -19.75 6.13
CA GLU A 204 -23.34 -19.87 7.58
C GLU A 204 -24.62 -20.63 7.93
N LYS A 205 -25.70 -20.49 7.15
CA LYS A 205 -26.95 -21.25 7.33
C LYS A 205 -26.71 -22.75 7.25
N SER A 206 -25.98 -23.21 6.24
CA SER A 206 -25.65 -24.63 6.05
C SER A 206 -24.82 -25.23 7.20
N ARG A 207 -24.12 -24.39 7.98
CA ARG A 207 -23.19 -24.79 9.05
C ARG A 207 -23.63 -24.28 10.43
N VAL A 208 -24.85 -23.76 10.56
CA VAL A 208 -25.30 -23.04 11.76
C VAL A 208 -25.18 -23.87 13.04
N LYS A 209 -25.40 -25.18 12.93
CA LYS A 209 -25.23 -26.13 14.04
C LYS A 209 -23.78 -26.18 14.53
N GLU A 210 -22.82 -26.25 13.62
CA GLU A 210 -21.38 -26.28 13.94
C GLU A 210 -20.93 -24.96 14.56
N LEU A 211 -21.54 -23.84 14.13
CA LEU A 211 -21.15 -22.50 14.52
C LEU A 211 -21.71 -22.08 15.89
N ILE A 212 -22.96 -22.44 16.20
CA ILE A 212 -23.61 -22.10 17.47
C ILE A 212 -23.07 -22.97 18.60
N TRP A 213 -22.69 -24.22 18.32
CA TRP A 213 -22.28 -25.16 19.36
C TRP A 213 -21.14 -24.64 20.26
N PRO A 214 -20.03 -24.10 19.72
CA PRO A 214 -18.96 -23.54 20.56
C PRO A 214 -19.38 -22.27 21.31
N ILE A 215 -20.30 -21.44 20.78
CA ILE A 215 -20.87 -20.28 21.49
C ILE A 215 -21.59 -20.77 22.75
N LEU A 216 -22.43 -21.80 22.63
CA LEU A 216 -23.17 -22.36 23.76
C LEU A 216 -22.23 -22.98 24.80
N ALA A 217 -21.16 -23.65 24.35
CA ALA A 217 -20.14 -24.19 25.25
C ALA A 217 -19.47 -23.09 26.09
N GLN A 218 -19.14 -21.94 25.49
CA GLN A 218 -18.60 -20.80 26.24
C GLN A 218 -19.62 -20.23 27.23
N ASP A 219 -20.87 -20.08 26.81
CA ASP A 219 -21.92 -19.55 27.68
C ASP A 219 -22.22 -20.43 28.89
N ILE A 220 -22.15 -21.74 28.74
CA ILE A 220 -22.34 -22.68 29.86
C ILE A 220 -21.18 -22.57 30.85
N LEU A 221 -19.95 -22.38 30.36
CA LEU A 221 -18.79 -22.17 31.22
C LEU A 221 -18.94 -20.87 32.03
N VAL A 222 -19.35 -19.79 31.37
CA VAL A 222 -19.56 -18.47 31.98
C VAL A 222 -20.75 -18.46 32.94
N ASN A 223 -21.85 -19.15 32.63
CA ASN A 223 -23.11 -19.13 33.39
C ASN A 223 -23.26 -20.28 34.40
N SER A 224 -22.19 -21.02 34.71
CA SER A 224 -22.17 -22.22 35.57
C SER A 224 -22.72 -22.04 36.99
N LYS A 225 -23.04 -20.81 37.43
CA LYS A 225 -23.61 -20.47 38.75
C LYS A 225 -25.07 -19.99 38.72
N SER A 226 -25.73 -19.98 37.56
CA SER A 226 -27.10 -19.46 37.38
C SER A 226 -28.14 -20.57 37.17
N ASN A 227 -29.41 -20.32 37.51
CA ASN A 227 -30.54 -21.27 37.32
C ASN A 227 -30.97 -21.42 35.84
N ILE A 228 -30.05 -21.28 34.89
CA ILE A 228 -30.36 -21.35 33.45
C ILE A 228 -30.43 -22.81 33.03
N THR A 229 -31.52 -23.22 32.39
CA THR A 229 -31.71 -24.60 31.88
C THR A 229 -31.41 -24.70 30.39
N ALA A 230 -31.24 -25.93 29.88
CA ALA A 230 -31.06 -26.15 28.45
C ALA A 230 -32.27 -25.66 27.64
N ASP A 231 -33.48 -25.72 28.20
CA ASP A 231 -34.69 -25.25 27.54
C ASP A 231 -34.72 -23.71 27.43
N ASN A 232 -34.18 -22.97 28.41
CA ASN A 232 -34.00 -21.52 28.28
C ASN A 232 -33.12 -21.14 27.07
N PHE A 233 -32.05 -21.90 26.82
CA PHE A 233 -31.20 -21.67 25.64
C PHE A 233 -31.92 -22.06 24.35
N LYS A 234 -32.66 -23.18 24.33
CA LYS A 234 -33.47 -23.55 23.16
C LYS A 234 -34.47 -22.46 22.82
N ASP A 235 -35.24 -21.98 23.79
CA ASP A 235 -36.23 -20.93 23.60
C ASP A 235 -35.57 -19.63 23.10
N LYS A 236 -34.44 -19.24 23.71
CA LYS A 236 -33.69 -18.05 23.28
C LYS A 236 -33.19 -18.18 21.84
N ILE A 237 -32.67 -19.35 21.45
CA ILE A 237 -32.23 -19.62 20.07
C ILE A 237 -33.41 -19.55 19.11
N LEU A 238 -34.52 -20.21 19.42
CA LEU A 238 -35.73 -20.25 18.59
C LEU A 238 -36.37 -18.86 18.40
N GLN A 239 -36.34 -18.01 19.43
CA GLN A 239 -36.87 -16.65 19.35
C GLN A 239 -35.97 -15.69 18.54
N ASN A 240 -34.68 -16.02 18.35
CA ASN A 240 -33.69 -15.09 17.78
C ASN A 240 -32.97 -15.66 16.54
N GLN A 241 -33.54 -16.65 15.86
CA GLN A 241 -32.87 -17.36 14.75
C GLN A 241 -32.38 -16.43 13.64
N SER A 242 -33.23 -15.50 13.21
CA SER A 242 -32.88 -14.51 12.17
C SER A 242 -31.72 -13.61 12.61
N LYS A 243 -31.74 -13.15 13.87
CA LYS A 243 -30.68 -12.29 14.42
C LYS A 243 -29.36 -13.04 14.55
N ILE A 244 -29.40 -14.26 15.08
CA ILE A 244 -28.22 -15.11 15.21
C ILE A 244 -27.61 -15.36 13.83
N LEU A 245 -28.43 -15.74 12.85
CA LEU A 245 -27.95 -16.03 11.52
C LEU A 245 -27.41 -14.78 10.81
N LEU A 246 -28.07 -13.62 10.96
CA LEU A 246 -27.58 -12.34 10.44
C LEU A 246 -26.24 -11.94 11.04
N ALA A 247 -26.05 -12.09 12.36
CA ALA A 247 -24.79 -11.79 13.02
C ALA A 247 -23.65 -12.70 12.52
N LEU A 248 -23.88 -14.02 12.47
CA LEU A 248 -22.90 -14.98 11.95
C LEU A 248 -22.51 -14.65 10.51
N THR A 249 -23.51 -14.33 9.69
CA THR A 249 -23.35 -13.94 8.29
C THR A 249 -22.49 -12.68 8.15
N TYR A 250 -22.85 -11.61 8.86
CA TYR A 250 -22.16 -10.33 8.81
C TYR A 250 -20.70 -10.46 9.28
N ILE A 251 -20.47 -11.18 10.38
CA ILE A 251 -19.12 -11.44 10.90
C ILE A 251 -18.30 -12.25 9.90
N ASN A 252 -18.91 -13.25 9.25
CA ASN A 252 -18.24 -14.05 8.24
C ASN A 252 -17.81 -13.20 7.02
N LYS A 253 -18.67 -12.31 6.54
CA LYS A 253 -18.39 -11.48 5.37
C LYS A 253 -17.27 -10.46 5.61
N TRP A 254 -17.28 -9.78 6.75
CA TRP A 254 -16.44 -8.59 6.97
C TRP A 254 -15.24 -8.82 7.89
N TYR A 255 -15.29 -9.81 8.78
CA TYR A 255 -14.29 -9.99 9.83
C TYR A 255 -13.60 -11.37 9.79
N ASN A 256 -13.81 -12.16 8.73
CA ASN A 256 -13.16 -13.46 8.60
C ASN A 256 -11.82 -13.35 7.85
N PHE A 257 -10.76 -12.98 8.56
CA PHE A 257 -9.38 -12.98 8.07
C PHE A 257 -8.39 -13.46 9.14
N ASN A 258 -7.17 -13.79 8.72
CA ASN A 258 -6.13 -14.37 9.58
C ASN A 258 -4.97 -13.38 9.81
N ILE A 259 -4.39 -13.42 11.00
CA ILE A 259 -3.14 -12.77 11.38
C ILE A 259 -2.25 -13.83 12.04
N GLY A 260 -1.33 -14.42 11.29
CA GLY A 260 -0.65 -15.65 11.73
C GLY A 260 -1.65 -16.77 12.09
N ASP A 261 -1.61 -17.23 13.33
CA ASP A 261 -2.52 -18.24 13.89
C ASP A 261 -3.87 -17.67 14.41
N PHE A 262 -4.00 -16.34 14.47
CA PHE A 262 -5.20 -15.65 14.95
C PHE A 262 -6.22 -15.49 13.82
N ASN A 263 -7.45 -15.96 14.02
CA ASN A 263 -8.58 -15.70 13.12
C ASN A 263 -9.57 -14.73 13.78
N PHE A 264 -9.88 -13.62 13.12
CA PHE A 264 -10.65 -12.55 13.74
C PHE A 264 -12.14 -12.91 13.93
N LYS A 265 -12.77 -13.62 12.97
CA LYS A 265 -14.12 -14.20 13.14
C LYS A 265 -14.17 -15.11 14.36
N LYS A 266 -13.24 -16.06 14.47
CA LYS A 266 -13.16 -17.01 15.59
C LYS A 266 -13.02 -16.26 16.92
N PHE A 267 -12.19 -15.22 16.95
CA PHE A 267 -12.01 -14.39 18.13
C PHE A 267 -13.30 -13.68 18.56
N ILE A 268 -14.03 -13.06 17.62
CA ILE A 268 -15.31 -12.41 17.90
C ILE A 268 -16.34 -13.42 18.43
N LEU A 269 -16.41 -14.61 17.81
CA LEU A 269 -17.45 -15.60 18.12
C LEU A 269 -17.19 -16.43 19.38
N TYR A 270 -15.92 -16.71 19.71
CA TYR A 270 -15.59 -17.77 20.67
C TYR A 270 -14.49 -17.40 21.67
N ASP A 271 -13.47 -16.67 21.23
CA ASP A 271 -12.22 -16.50 21.99
C ASP A 271 -12.05 -15.09 22.60
N ASN A 272 -13.14 -14.31 22.72
CA ASN A 272 -13.08 -12.96 23.29
C ASN A 272 -12.90 -12.99 24.83
N PRO A 273 -11.74 -12.57 25.37
CA PRO A 273 -11.45 -12.67 26.79
C PRO A 273 -12.23 -11.66 27.65
N ASN A 274 -12.68 -10.53 27.09
CA ASN A 274 -13.43 -9.54 27.88
C ASN A 274 -14.83 -10.04 28.19
N LEU A 275 -15.50 -10.70 27.23
CA LEU A 275 -16.80 -11.34 27.48
C LEU A 275 -16.68 -12.39 28.58
N GLN A 276 -15.61 -13.18 28.56
CA GLN A 276 -15.33 -14.17 29.61
C GLN A 276 -15.07 -13.51 30.97
N LYS A 277 -14.22 -12.48 31.01
CA LYS A 277 -13.85 -11.76 32.24
C LYS A 277 -15.05 -11.08 32.91
N ASP A 278 -15.92 -10.48 32.10
CA ASP A 278 -17.09 -9.74 32.58
C ASP A 278 -18.31 -10.66 32.81
N ASN A 279 -18.13 -11.98 32.65
CA ASN A 279 -19.19 -13.00 32.68
C ASN A 279 -20.38 -12.68 31.77
N LYS A 280 -20.12 -12.12 30.58
CA LYS A 280 -21.14 -11.82 29.57
C LYS A 280 -21.43 -13.04 28.70
N SER A 281 -22.68 -13.22 28.29
CA SER A 281 -23.07 -14.28 27.35
C SER A 281 -22.62 -13.94 25.93
N PHE A 282 -21.88 -14.85 25.31
CA PHE A 282 -21.56 -14.90 23.90
C PHE A 282 -22.84 -14.97 23.05
N LEU A 283 -23.83 -15.80 23.41
CA LEU A 283 -25.08 -15.86 22.65
C LEU A 283 -25.81 -14.51 22.67
N ASP A 284 -25.87 -13.83 23.82
CA ASP A 284 -26.50 -12.51 23.92
C ASP A 284 -25.72 -11.45 23.14
N PHE A 285 -24.38 -11.51 23.12
CA PHE A 285 -23.55 -10.66 22.28
C PHE A 285 -23.83 -10.86 20.78
N ILE A 286 -23.94 -12.12 20.33
CA ILE A 286 -24.31 -12.44 18.94
C ILE A 286 -25.72 -11.96 18.61
N ILE A 287 -26.69 -12.16 19.51
CA ILE A 287 -28.06 -11.64 19.34
C ILE A 287 -28.05 -10.10 19.27
N GLN A 288 -27.22 -9.43 20.07
CA GLN A 288 -27.08 -7.98 20.05
C GLN A 288 -26.52 -7.49 18.71
N ILE A 289 -25.48 -8.14 18.18
CA ILE A 289 -24.94 -7.87 16.84
C ILE A 289 -26.02 -8.03 15.77
N GLY A 290 -26.83 -9.08 15.86
CA GLY A 290 -27.93 -9.35 14.92
C GLY A 290 -29.19 -8.51 15.11
N SER A 291 -29.25 -7.72 16.18
CA SER A 291 -30.39 -6.84 16.50
C SER A 291 -30.14 -5.37 16.11
N LYS A 292 -29.04 -5.08 15.39
CA LYS A 292 -28.71 -3.72 14.93
C LYS A 292 -29.65 -3.25 13.84
N GLN A 293 -29.65 -1.94 13.58
CA GLN A 293 -30.55 -1.34 12.59
C GLN A 293 -30.10 -1.71 11.18
N PRO A 294 -31.02 -1.74 10.19
CA PRO A 294 -30.67 -2.12 8.81
C PRO A 294 -29.45 -1.35 8.27
N ASP A 295 -29.40 -0.03 8.50
CA ASP A 295 -28.30 0.82 8.05
C ASP A 295 -26.92 0.42 8.61
N ASP A 296 -26.85 -0.15 9.82
CA ASP A 296 -25.59 -0.59 10.43
C ASP A 296 -24.93 -1.72 9.61
N TYR A 297 -25.72 -2.51 8.89
CA TYR A 297 -25.22 -3.61 8.05
C TYR A 297 -24.81 -3.17 6.64
N SER A 298 -24.99 -1.89 6.29
CA SER A 298 -24.52 -1.35 5.02
C SER A 298 -23.00 -1.52 4.89
N PRO A 299 -22.47 -1.88 3.69
CA PRO A 299 -21.03 -1.97 3.46
C PRO A 299 -20.26 -0.70 3.85
N GLN A 300 -20.84 0.50 3.65
CA GLN A 300 -20.22 1.77 4.04
C GLN A 300 -19.98 1.87 5.55
N ASN A 301 -20.80 1.18 6.34
CA ASN A 301 -20.81 1.28 7.79
C ASN A 301 -19.96 0.22 8.48
N VAL A 302 -19.23 -0.64 7.75
CA VAL A 302 -18.43 -1.72 8.36
C VAL A 302 -17.45 -1.21 9.42
N ILE A 303 -16.71 -0.13 9.15
CA ILE A 303 -15.79 0.45 10.14
C ILE A 303 -16.56 1.03 11.34
N ASN A 304 -17.64 1.79 11.08
CA ASN A 304 -18.50 2.34 12.12
C ASN A 304 -19.14 1.24 12.99
N PHE A 305 -19.49 0.10 12.39
CA PHE A 305 -20.02 -1.06 13.08
C PHE A 305 -18.99 -1.62 14.05
N TYR A 306 -17.74 -1.78 13.61
CA TYR A 306 -16.65 -2.18 14.51
C TYR A 306 -16.51 -1.19 15.66
N GLU A 307 -16.38 0.11 15.38
CA GLU A 307 -16.16 1.14 16.41
C GLU A 307 -17.27 1.19 17.45
N LYS A 308 -18.53 1.04 17.05
CA LYS A 308 -19.68 1.14 17.96
C LYS A 308 -20.02 -0.17 18.67
N ASN A 309 -19.87 -1.30 17.99
CA ASN A 309 -20.46 -2.57 18.44
C ASN A 309 -19.44 -3.64 18.83
N LEU A 310 -18.24 -3.62 18.24
CA LEU A 310 -17.22 -4.64 18.49
C LEU A 310 -16.10 -4.11 19.39
N ARG A 311 -15.61 -2.91 19.13
CA ARG A 311 -14.52 -2.27 19.87
C ARG A 311 -14.76 -2.24 21.40
N PRO A 312 -15.95 -1.88 21.94
CA PRO A 312 -16.17 -1.87 23.39
C PRO A 312 -16.01 -3.24 24.05
N GLU A 313 -16.31 -4.31 23.32
CA GLU A 313 -16.26 -5.68 23.82
C GLU A 313 -14.92 -6.36 23.48
N ILE A 314 -14.15 -5.88 22.51
CA ILE A 314 -12.88 -6.48 22.06
C ILE A 314 -11.67 -5.77 22.67
N ASP A 315 -11.54 -4.47 22.43
CA ASP A 315 -10.45 -3.64 22.93
C ASP A 315 -10.88 -2.17 22.80
N SER A 316 -11.41 -1.60 23.89
CA SER A 316 -11.93 -0.23 23.90
C SER A 316 -10.87 0.83 23.56
N SER A 317 -9.59 0.51 23.70
CA SER A 317 -8.47 1.42 23.46
C SER A 317 -8.04 1.50 21.99
N LYS A 318 -8.43 0.54 21.14
CA LYS A 318 -7.95 0.44 19.76
C LYS A 318 -9.10 0.52 18.75
N ASP A 319 -8.99 1.47 17.82
CA ASP A 319 -9.81 1.46 16.60
C ASP A 319 -9.50 0.23 15.72
N PHE A 320 -10.28 0.02 14.66
CA PHE A 320 -10.14 -1.16 13.80
C PHE A 320 -8.70 -1.34 13.27
N PHE A 321 -8.09 -0.24 12.82
CA PHE A 321 -6.76 -0.26 12.22
C PHE A 321 -5.66 -0.50 13.26
N SER A 322 -5.72 0.20 14.39
CA SER A 322 -4.78 0.05 15.50
C SER A 322 -4.86 -1.34 16.12
N PHE A 323 -6.05 -1.96 16.14
CA PHE A 323 -6.22 -3.34 16.57
C PHE A 323 -5.44 -4.30 15.67
N ILE A 324 -5.58 -4.16 14.34
CA ILE A 324 -4.84 -4.98 13.38
C ILE A 324 -3.33 -4.78 13.54
N GLU A 325 -2.86 -3.53 13.59
CA GLU A 325 -1.42 -3.23 13.75
C GLU A 325 -0.83 -3.84 15.03
N ALA A 326 -1.53 -3.69 16.16
CA ALA A 326 -1.12 -4.28 17.42
C ALA A 326 -1.13 -5.82 17.34
N LYS A 327 -2.10 -6.41 16.67
CA LYS A 327 -2.25 -7.86 16.58
C LYS A 327 -1.22 -8.50 15.65
N VAL A 328 -0.87 -7.85 14.54
CA VAL A 328 0.25 -8.26 13.68
C VAL A 328 1.55 -8.23 14.48
N LYS A 329 1.82 -7.14 15.21
CA LYS A 329 3.02 -7.04 16.06
C LYS A 329 3.08 -8.13 17.14
N GLU A 330 1.94 -8.52 17.70
CA GLU A 330 1.84 -9.60 18.70
C GLU A 330 2.09 -10.98 18.09
N LYS A 331 1.51 -11.26 16.91
CA LYS A 331 1.46 -12.60 16.31
C LYS A 331 2.56 -12.90 15.30
N GLU A 332 3.13 -11.87 14.70
CA GLU A 332 4.19 -11.97 13.69
C GLU A 332 5.34 -11.01 14.05
N ALA A 333 6.04 -11.31 15.15
CA ALA A 333 7.05 -10.42 15.76
C ALA A 333 8.20 -9.96 14.84
N ASN A 334 8.43 -10.64 13.71
CA ASN A 334 9.47 -10.32 12.73
C ASN A 334 8.91 -9.70 11.43
N THR A 335 7.65 -9.28 11.42
CA THR A 335 6.93 -8.79 10.23
C THR A 335 6.30 -7.43 10.51
N THR A 336 6.24 -6.55 9.50
CA THR A 336 5.50 -5.28 9.58
C THR A 336 4.05 -5.47 9.14
N VAL A 337 3.14 -4.62 9.62
CA VAL A 337 1.73 -4.64 9.16
C VAL A 337 1.62 -4.50 7.63
N ASP A 338 2.50 -3.71 7.00
CA ASP A 338 2.57 -3.58 5.55
C ASP A 338 2.88 -4.90 4.85
N HIS A 339 3.89 -5.63 5.35
CA HIS A 339 4.28 -6.92 4.78
C HIS A 339 3.17 -7.96 4.99
N TRP A 340 2.62 -8.05 6.20
CA TRP A 340 1.49 -8.94 6.47
C TRP A 340 0.30 -8.66 5.56
N PHE A 341 -0.08 -7.38 5.41
CA PHE A 341 -1.21 -6.99 4.56
C PHE A 341 -0.98 -7.35 3.10
N ASN A 342 0.21 -7.04 2.57
CA ASN A 342 0.59 -7.41 1.20
C ASN A 342 0.53 -8.94 0.98
N GLU A 343 0.96 -9.74 1.96
CA GLU A 343 0.86 -11.21 1.88
C GLU A 343 -0.59 -11.71 1.88
N GLN A 344 -1.51 -11.04 2.60
CA GLN A 344 -2.93 -11.41 2.58
C GLN A 344 -3.57 -11.22 1.20
N ILE A 345 -3.11 -10.22 0.44
CA ILE A 345 -3.72 -9.84 -0.84
C ILE A 345 -2.85 -10.13 -2.07
N LYS A 346 -1.76 -10.89 -1.89
CA LYS A 346 -0.72 -11.10 -2.92
C LYS A 346 -1.23 -11.70 -4.23
N SER A 347 -2.34 -12.43 -4.21
CA SER A 347 -2.93 -13.04 -5.41
C SER A 347 -3.42 -12.00 -6.42
N PHE A 348 -3.75 -10.79 -5.94
CA PHE A 348 -4.25 -9.69 -6.77
C PHE A 348 -3.47 -8.38 -6.59
N LEU A 349 -2.37 -8.36 -5.84
CA LEU A 349 -1.50 -7.19 -5.69
C LEU A 349 -0.34 -7.21 -6.70
N TYR A 350 -0.18 -6.12 -7.43
CA TYR A 350 1.04 -5.81 -8.18
C TYR A 350 1.72 -4.57 -7.60
N GLN A 351 2.99 -4.70 -7.24
CA GLN A 351 3.80 -3.58 -6.76
C GLN A 351 5.06 -3.47 -7.63
N PRO A 352 5.14 -2.48 -8.53
CA PRO A 352 6.34 -2.22 -9.30
C PRO A 352 7.53 -1.89 -8.39
N GLU A 353 8.73 -2.19 -8.86
CA GLU A 353 9.97 -1.80 -8.20
C GLU A 353 10.15 -0.28 -8.31
N ASN A 354 10.38 0.38 -7.17
CA ASN A 354 10.81 1.78 -7.14
C ASN A 354 12.27 1.88 -7.59
N LYS A 355 12.52 2.60 -8.68
CA LYS A 355 13.81 2.80 -9.34
C LYS A 355 14.46 4.14 -9.02
N LEU A 356 13.85 5.00 -8.20
CA LEU A 356 14.43 6.28 -7.81
C LEU A 356 15.86 6.10 -7.25
N ASN A 357 16.81 6.82 -7.83
CA ASN A 357 18.21 6.82 -7.39
C ASN A 357 18.47 8.00 -6.44
N VAL A 358 17.86 7.95 -5.25
CA VAL A 358 17.91 9.02 -4.25
C VAL A 358 18.38 8.48 -2.90
N GLN A 359 19.11 9.30 -2.13
CA GLN A 359 19.64 8.89 -0.82
C GLN A 359 18.54 8.45 0.17
N ASN A 360 17.33 8.99 0.04
CA ASN A 360 16.18 8.69 0.89
C ASN A 360 15.22 7.64 0.31
N LYS A 361 15.69 6.76 -0.59
CA LYS A 361 14.85 5.73 -1.23
C LYS A 361 14.11 4.84 -0.22
N GLU A 362 14.77 4.44 0.86
CA GLU A 362 14.16 3.64 1.94
C GLU A 362 13.04 4.42 2.64
N GLU A 363 13.24 5.72 2.90
CA GLU A 363 12.23 6.59 3.50
C GLU A 363 11.01 6.74 2.58
N ILE A 364 11.22 6.90 1.27
CA ILE A 364 10.12 6.96 0.30
C ILE A 364 9.36 5.64 0.31
N THR A 365 10.06 4.51 0.23
CA THR A 365 9.47 3.16 0.22
C THR A 365 8.61 2.91 1.47
N THR A 366 9.07 3.34 2.64
CA THR A 366 8.31 3.24 3.91
C THR A 366 7.18 4.27 4.03
N LYS A 367 7.23 5.37 3.29
CA LYS A 367 6.12 6.34 3.21
C LYS A 367 5.04 5.91 2.23
N THR A 368 5.37 5.14 1.19
CA THR A 368 4.47 4.78 0.09
C THR A 368 3.97 3.34 0.14
N THR A 369 4.05 2.70 1.30
CA THR A 369 3.50 1.37 1.50
C THR A 369 1.98 1.38 1.34
N LEU A 370 1.43 0.26 0.89
CA LEU A 370 0.00 0.16 0.61
C LEU A 370 -0.83 0.38 1.88
N TRP A 371 -0.51 -0.31 2.98
CA TRP A 371 -1.26 -0.18 4.23
C TRP A 371 -1.28 1.27 4.72
N LYS A 372 -0.15 1.97 4.73
CA LYS A 372 -0.06 3.39 5.12
C LYS A 372 -0.92 4.32 4.26
N LYS A 373 -1.07 4.05 2.96
CA LYS A 373 -1.99 4.81 2.09
C LYS A 373 -3.45 4.54 2.44
N LEU A 374 -3.80 3.26 2.63
CA LEU A 374 -5.17 2.85 2.95
C LEU A 374 -5.58 3.27 4.39
N THR A 375 -4.64 3.43 5.31
CA THR A 375 -4.90 3.93 6.66
C THR A 375 -4.68 5.43 6.83
N SER A 376 -4.41 6.16 5.74
CA SER A 376 -4.39 7.63 5.76
C SER A 376 -5.79 8.19 6.05
N ASP A 377 -5.89 9.31 6.76
CA ASP A 377 -7.19 9.92 7.10
C ASP A 377 -8.03 10.23 5.86
N LYS A 378 -7.34 10.62 4.78
CA LYS A 378 -7.91 10.84 3.46
C LYS A 378 -8.60 9.60 2.88
N PHE A 379 -7.98 8.42 2.97
CA PHE A 379 -8.61 7.18 2.52
C PHE A 379 -9.68 6.71 3.49
N LYS A 380 -9.35 6.61 4.79
CA LYS A 380 -10.25 6.07 5.82
C LYS A 380 -11.60 6.76 5.82
N THR A 381 -11.63 8.09 5.67
CA THR A 381 -12.87 8.88 5.70
C THR A 381 -13.84 8.52 4.58
N LYS A 382 -13.34 8.08 3.40
CA LYS A 382 -14.17 7.81 2.22
C LYS A 382 -14.29 6.33 1.87
N PHE A 383 -13.25 5.55 2.16
CA PHE A 383 -13.04 4.21 1.62
C PHE A 383 -12.53 3.21 2.67
N GLY A 384 -12.51 3.58 3.97
CA GLY A 384 -12.00 2.71 5.03
C GLY A 384 -12.67 1.33 5.08
N HIS A 385 -13.94 1.25 4.68
CA HIS A 385 -14.71 0.00 4.58
C HIS A 385 -14.20 -0.97 3.52
N LEU A 386 -13.38 -0.51 2.56
CA LEU A 386 -12.77 -1.37 1.55
C LEU A 386 -11.67 -2.28 2.12
N ILE A 387 -11.04 -1.90 3.24
CA ILE A 387 -9.96 -2.69 3.85
C ILE A 387 -10.46 -4.06 4.33
N PRO A 388 -11.55 -4.16 5.12
CA PRO A 388 -12.21 -5.43 5.42
C PRO A 388 -12.49 -6.27 4.17
N THR A 389 -12.99 -5.64 3.09
CA THR A 389 -13.25 -6.31 1.82
C THR A 389 -12.00 -6.93 1.22
N LEU A 390 -10.89 -6.21 1.20
CA LEU A 390 -9.61 -6.69 0.68
C LEU A 390 -9.10 -7.89 1.50
N LEU A 391 -9.29 -7.87 2.83
CA LEU A 391 -8.89 -8.95 3.73
C LEU A 391 -9.77 -10.20 3.62
N THR A 392 -11.03 -10.05 3.21
CA THR A 392 -11.98 -11.17 3.08
C THR A 392 -12.22 -11.63 1.65
N ALA A 393 -11.67 -10.94 0.65
CA ALA A 393 -11.65 -11.35 -0.76
C ALA A 393 -10.73 -12.58 -0.95
N ARG A 394 -11.26 -13.78 -0.71
CA ARG A 394 -10.49 -15.02 -0.52
C ARG A 394 -10.19 -15.85 -1.77
N GLN A 395 -10.54 -15.38 -2.96
CA GLN A 395 -10.36 -16.18 -4.18
C GLN A 395 -9.25 -15.63 -5.07
N GLU A 396 -8.28 -16.50 -5.40
CA GLU A 396 -7.21 -16.23 -6.37
C GLU A 396 -7.73 -15.88 -7.77
N ASN A 397 -9.03 -16.05 -8.03
CA ASN A 397 -9.71 -15.75 -9.30
C ASN A 397 -10.87 -14.76 -9.16
N SER A 398 -10.91 -13.97 -8.09
CA SER A 398 -11.98 -12.97 -7.88
C SER A 398 -12.09 -11.98 -9.05
N GLY A 399 -10.99 -11.79 -9.79
CA GLY A 399 -10.84 -10.82 -10.86
C GLY A 399 -10.45 -9.44 -10.35
N LEU A 400 -10.32 -9.24 -9.03
CA LEU A 400 -9.83 -8.00 -8.45
C LEU A 400 -8.34 -7.87 -8.77
N PHE A 401 -7.86 -6.64 -8.97
CA PHE A 401 -6.44 -6.33 -8.94
C PHE A 401 -6.18 -5.00 -8.23
N VAL A 402 -5.04 -4.91 -7.57
CA VAL A 402 -4.53 -3.74 -6.88
C VAL A 402 -3.14 -3.42 -7.41
N VAL A 403 -2.89 -2.18 -7.83
CA VAL A 403 -1.55 -1.71 -8.22
C VAL A 403 -1.11 -0.62 -7.26
N ASN A 404 0.01 -0.81 -6.58
CA ASN A 404 0.57 0.18 -5.63
C ASN A 404 1.85 0.82 -6.18
N THR A 405 1.80 2.08 -6.58
CA THR A 405 2.98 2.87 -7.05
C THR A 405 3.50 3.78 -5.94
N ILE A 406 4.47 4.68 -6.16
CA ILE A 406 4.81 5.71 -5.15
C ILE A 406 3.72 6.80 -5.02
N GLY A 407 3.00 7.08 -6.11
CA GLY A 407 2.04 8.19 -6.18
C GLY A 407 0.57 7.79 -6.11
N ALA A 408 0.22 6.53 -6.38
CA ALA A 408 -1.16 6.08 -6.48
C ALA A 408 -1.41 4.67 -5.91
N VAL A 409 -2.69 4.38 -5.66
CA VAL A 409 -3.21 3.01 -5.55
C VAL A 409 -4.31 2.86 -6.59
N VAL A 410 -4.24 1.82 -7.41
CA VAL A 410 -5.25 1.51 -8.44
C VAL A 410 -6.00 0.25 -8.05
N PHE A 411 -7.32 0.30 -8.05
CA PHE A 411 -8.21 -0.85 -7.88
C PHE A 411 -8.92 -1.12 -9.21
N GLY A 412 -8.88 -2.36 -9.71
CA GLY A 412 -9.56 -2.71 -10.95
C GLY A 412 -10.15 -4.10 -10.98
N ASN A 413 -10.93 -4.38 -12.02
CA ASN A 413 -11.68 -5.62 -12.17
C ASN A 413 -11.43 -6.23 -13.55
N GLN A 414 -10.74 -7.37 -13.57
CA GLN A 414 -10.42 -8.16 -14.75
C GLN A 414 -11.65 -8.52 -15.58
N LYS A 415 -12.84 -8.70 -14.96
CA LYS A 415 -14.04 -9.13 -15.71
C LYS A 415 -14.47 -8.12 -16.77
N PHE A 416 -14.12 -6.83 -16.63
CA PHE A 416 -14.36 -5.82 -17.68
C PHE A 416 -13.43 -5.95 -18.89
N TYR A 417 -12.43 -6.83 -18.82
CA TYR A 417 -11.47 -7.12 -19.89
C TYR A 417 -11.76 -8.45 -20.61
N ASP A 418 -12.75 -9.24 -20.18
CA ASP A 418 -13.14 -10.48 -20.85
C ASP A 418 -14.11 -10.26 -22.03
N HIS A 419 -14.59 -9.02 -22.23
CA HIS A 419 -15.58 -8.74 -23.26
C HIS A 419 -14.99 -8.83 -24.68
N SER A 420 -15.80 -9.28 -25.64
CA SER A 420 -15.35 -9.56 -27.02
C SER A 420 -14.96 -8.31 -27.81
N ASP A 421 -15.47 -7.15 -27.43
CA ASP A 421 -15.11 -5.83 -28.00
C ASP A 421 -13.64 -5.46 -27.76
N MET A 422 -12.96 -6.16 -26.85
CA MET A 422 -11.55 -5.91 -26.57
C MET A 422 -10.61 -6.41 -27.66
N GLY A 423 -11.03 -7.29 -28.55
CA GLY A 423 -10.17 -7.81 -29.61
C GLY A 423 -8.84 -8.32 -29.04
N ALA A 424 -7.72 -7.73 -29.48
CA ALA A 424 -6.36 -8.07 -29.01
C ALA A 424 -6.10 -7.70 -27.54
N ASP A 425 -6.88 -6.79 -26.96
CA ASP A 425 -6.72 -6.35 -25.58
C ASP A 425 -7.46 -7.25 -24.56
N ARG A 426 -8.19 -8.26 -25.03
CA ARG A 426 -9.02 -9.14 -24.20
C ARG A 426 -8.19 -9.97 -23.22
N ILE A 427 -8.66 -10.09 -21.98
CA ILE A 427 -8.05 -10.89 -20.91
C ILE A 427 -9.09 -11.87 -20.36
N SER A 428 -9.23 -13.03 -20.99
CA SER A 428 -10.18 -14.06 -20.57
C SER A 428 -9.54 -15.06 -19.61
N ASN A 429 -9.88 -15.04 -18.31
CA ASN A 429 -9.49 -16.03 -17.28
C ASN A 429 -8.04 -16.58 -17.35
N ASN A 430 -7.11 -15.81 -17.93
CA ASN A 430 -5.72 -16.17 -18.12
C ASN A 430 -4.89 -15.31 -17.17
N SER A 431 -4.50 -15.90 -16.05
CA SER A 431 -3.76 -15.24 -14.99
C SER A 431 -2.40 -14.72 -15.47
N GLU A 432 -1.77 -15.38 -16.46
CA GLU A 432 -0.49 -14.94 -17.03
C GLU A 432 -0.66 -13.72 -17.93
N ALA A 433 -1.72 -13.68 -18.75
CA ALA A 433 -2.06 -12.50 -19.55
C ALA A 433 -2.39 -11.29 -18.66
N LEU A 434 -3.16 -11.50 -17.59
CA LEU A 434 -3.44 -10.46 -16.61
C LEU A 434 -2.15 -9.98 -15.93
N LYS A 435 -1.30 -10.88 -15.43
CA LYS A 435 -0.02 -10.53 -14.79
C LYS A 435 0.86 -9.71 -15.71
N ASN A 436 0.99 -10.09 -16.98
CA ASN A 436 1.79 -9.33 -17.95
C ASN A 436 1.22 -7.95 -18.23
N LYS A 437 -0.11 -7.82 -18.34
CA LYS A 437 -0.77 -6.51 -18.51
C LYS A 437 -0.65 -5.63 -17.27
N LEU A 438 -0.85 -6.20 -16.07
CA LEU A 438 -0.67 -5.50 -14.79
C LEU A 438 0.77 -5.04 -14.61
N LYS A 439 1.73 -5.91 -14.93
CA LYS A 439 3.15 -5.57 -14.91
C LYS A 439 3.44 -4.38 -15.82
N LYS A 440 3.00 -4.45 -17.09
CA LYS A 440 3.19 -3.37 -18.06
C LYS A 440 2.53 -2.06 -17.60
N PHE A 441 1.30 -2.13 -17.10
CA PHE A 441 0.56 -0.97 -16.61
C PHE A 441 1.22 -0.35 -15.37
N GLY A 442 1.52 -1.17 -14.36
CA GLY A 442 2.09 -0.73 -13.09
C GLY A 442 3.50 -0.19 -13.24
N ASP A 443 4.37 -0.85 -14.01
CA ASP A 443 5.73 -0.35 -14.29
C ASP A 443 5.70 1.00 -15.00
N ARG A 444 4.73 1.20 -15.89
CA ARG A 444 4.57 2.47 -16.58
C ARG A 444 4.03 3.54 -15.64
N LEU A 445 2.99 3.23 -14.87
CA LEU A 445 2.44 4.20 -13.93
C LEU A 445 3.46 4.61 -12.86
N GLU A 446 4.29 3.67 -12.37
CA GLU A 446 5.40 3.97 -11.46
C GLU A 446 6.41 4.89 -12.13
N GLY A 447 6.92 4.54 -13.31
CA GLY A 447 7.88 5.38 -14.04
C GLY A 447 7.36 6.80 -14.32
N PHE A 448 6.05 6.95 -14.51
CA PHE A 448 5.42 8.27 -14.63
C PHE A 448 5.53 9.07 -13.32
N PHE A 449 5.23 8.46 -12.17
CA PHE A 449 5.40 9.16 -10.88
C PHE A 449 6.87 9.43 -10.57
N GLU A 450 7.77 8.51 -10.89
CA GLU A 450 9.22 8.70 -10.72
C GLU A 450 9.74 9.88 -11.54
N LEU A 451 9.32 9.97 -12.81
CA LEU A 451 9.60 11.11 -13.68
C LEU A 451 9.15 12.42 -13.00
N ASN A 452 7.88 12.51 -12.61
CA ASN A 452 7.33 13.73 -12.02
C ASN A 452 7.99 14.07 -10.67
N TYR A 453 8.34 13.06 -9.87
CA TYR A 453 9.11 13.23 -8.64
C TYR A 453 10.49 13.83 -8.90
N ASN A 454 11.12 13.48 -10.02
CA ASN A 454 12.42 14.00 -10.42
C ASN A 454 12.36 15.37 -11.12
N LEU A 455 11.20 15.77 -11.65
CA LEU A 455 11.00 17.09 -12.27
C LEU A 455 10.89 18.23 -11.26
N VAL A 456 10.31 17.96 -10.08
CA VAL A 456 10.01 19.00 -9.08
C VAL A 456 11.15 19.22 -8.09
N SER A 457 11.21 20.42 -7.53
CA SER A 457 12.16 20.79 -6.47
C SER A 457 12.03 19.92 -5.23
N THR A 458 13.13 19.82 -4.46
CA THR A 458 13.21 19.00 -3.24
C THR A 458 12.10 19.29 -2.23
N SER A 459 11.66 20.56 -2.11
CA SER A 459 10.56 20.96 -1.23
C SER A 459 9.18 20.46 -1.68
N THR A 460 9.03 20.17 -2.96
CA THR A 460 7.74 19.82 -3.59
C THR A 460 7.58 18.31 -3.80
N LYS A 461 8.69 17.56 -3.81
CA LYS A 461 8.75 16.10 -4.00
C LYS A 461 7.73 15.28 -3.19
N ASN A 462 7.54 15.63 -1.91
CA ASN A 462 6.59 14.90 -1.04
C ASN A 462 5.12 15.03 -1.50
N GLN A 463 4.77 16.06 -2.28
CA GLN A 463 3.41 16.27 -2.78
C GLN A 463 3.04 15.31 -3.92
N ILE A 464 4.03 14.66 -4.55
CA ILE A 464 3.84 13.63 -5.59
C ILE A 464 3.49 12.26 -4.95
N LEU A 465 3.94 12.01 -3.72
CA LEU A 465 3.75 10.73 -3.03
C LEU A 465 2.33 10.58 -2.47
N ASN A 466 1.80 9.35 -2.46
CA ASN A 466 0.50 9.01 -1.84
C ASN A 466 -0.68 9.89 -2.30
N LYS A 467 -0.63 10.40 -3.52
CA LYS A 467 -1.54 11.43 -4.01
C LYS A 467 -2.89 10.87 -4.43
N LEU A 468 -2.95 9.69 -5.05
CA LEU A 468 -4.14 9.29 -5.79
C LEU A 468 -4.70 7.93 -5.39
N PHE A 469 -6.02 7.84 -5.30
CA PHE A 469 -6.76 6.58 -5.31
C PHE A 469 -7.54 6.47 -6.61
N ILE A 470 -7.32 5.40 -7.35
CA ILE A 470 -7.80 5.26 -8.72
C ILE A 470 -8.66 4.01 -8.80
N PHE A 471 -9.87 4.15 -9.34
CA PHE A 471 -10.80 3.04 -9.55
C PHE A 471 -11.04 2.84 -11.05
N ASP A 472 -10.90 1.59 -11.51
CA ASP A 472 -11.05 1.21 -12.92
C ASP A 472 -12.46 1.46 -13.44
N SER A 473 -12.56 1.60 -14.75
CA SER A 473 -13.83 1.79 -15.42
C SER A 473 -14.74 0.59 -15.20
N LEU A 474 -16.00 0.86 -14.89
CA LEU A 474 -17.08 -0.13 -14.81
C LEU A 474 -17.75 -0.35 -16.18
N TRP A 475 -17.08 0.02 -17.27
CA TRP A 475 -17.59 -0.13 -18.62
C TRP A 475 -17.71 -1.61 -18.99
N ASP A 476 -18.92 -2.04 -19.33
CA ASP A 476 -19.21 -3.45 -19.65
C ASP A 476 -19.04 -3.77 -21.15
N GLY A 477 -18.79 -2.75 -21.98
CA GLY A 477 -18.70 -2.84 -23.43
C GLY A 477 -19.90 -2.20 -24.11
N LYS A 478 -20.03 -2.31 -25.44
CA LYS A 478 -21.24 -1.92 -26.21
C LYS A 478 -21.81 -0.50 -25.98
N ASN A 479 -20.98 0.47 -25.62
CA ASN A 479 -21.43 1.82 -25.27
C ASN A 479 -22.27 1.90 -23.98
N THR A 480 -22.10 0.95 -23.07
CA THR A 480 -22.85 0.86 -21.81
C THR A 480 -21.94 0.72 -20.59
N TRP A 481 -22.48 1.20 -19.47
CA TRP A 481 -21.88 1.07 -18.15
C TRP A 481 -22.51 -0.11 -17.42
N SER A 482 -21.74 -0.73 -16.53
CA SER A 482 -22.30 -1.75 -15.64
C SER A 482 -23.44 -1.17 -14.83
N THR A 483 -24.62 -1.77 -14.98
CA THR A 483 -25.76 -1.49 -14.12
C THR A 483 -25.49 -1.94 -12.70
N GLN A 484 -26.23 -1.41 -11.73
CA GLN A 484 -26.16 -1.89 -10.35
C GLN A 484 -26.44 -3.40 -10.26
N GLU A 485 -27.36 -3.91 -11.07
CA GLU A 485 -27.65 -5.34 -11.19
C GLU A 485 -26.43 -6.14 -11.65
N ASN A 486 -25.69 -5.64 -12.65
CA ASN A 486 -24.45 -6.27 -13.14
C ASN A 486 -23.33 -6.25 -12.09
N LEU A 487 -23.30 -5.25 -11.20
CA LEU A 487 -22.37 -5.21 -10.07
C LEU A 487 -22.77 -6.17 -8.95
N LEU A 488 -24.07 -6.42 -8.79
CA LEU A 488 -24.63 -7.37 -7.83
C LEU A 488 -24.67 -8.82 -8.36
N ASP A 489 -24.13 -9.07 -9.55
CA ASP A 489 -23.96 -10.41 -10.12
C ASP A 489 -22.92 -11.21 -9.31
N LYS A 490 -23.43 -12.17 -8.54
CA LYS A 490 -22.64 -13.04 -7.65
C LYS A 490 -21.63 -13.92 -8.37
N THR A 491 -21.76 -14.11 -9.70
CA THR A 491 -20.79 -14.86 -10.50
C THR A 491 -19.53 -14.02 -10.81
N LYS A 492 -19.58 -12.70 -10.56
CA LYS A 492 -18.48 -11.75 -10.72
C LYS A 492 -18.00 -11.28 -9.35
N GLU A 493 -17.16 -12.08 -8.72
CA GLU A 493 -16.73 -11.86 -7.33
C GLU A 493 -16.14 -10.48 -7.06
N ALA A 494 -15.21 -9.97 -7.88
CA ALA A 494 -14.69 -8.61 -7.68
C ALA A 494 -15.79 -7.53 -7.78
N SER A 495 -16.76 -7.71 -8.68
CA SER A 495 -17.89 -6.80 -8.80
C SER A 495 -18.75 -6.84 -7.52
N TYR A 496 -19.16 -8.04 -7.12
CA TYR A 496 -20.06 -8.26 -5.99
C TYR A 496 -19.41 -7.97 -4.63
N ASP A 497 -18.17 -8.40 -4.42
CA ASP A 497 -17.51 -8.29 -3.14
C ASP A 497 -16.87 -6.92 -2.93
N PHE A 498 -16.35 -6.27 -3.99
CA PHE A 498 -15.60 -5.03 -3.89
C PHE A 498 -16.28 -3.82 -4.56
N PHE A 499 -16.51 -3.85 -5.87
CA PHE A 499 -16.97 -2.65 -6.58
C PHE A 499 -18.40 -2.23 -6.26
N SER A 500 -19.28 -3.18 -5.89
CA SER A 500 -20.64 -2.91 -5.39
C SER A 500 -20.64 -2.18 -4.03
N THR A 501 -19.55 -2.28 -3.26
CA THR A 501 -19.37 -1.58 -1.98
C THR A 501 -18.95 -0.13 -2.16
N LEU A 502 -18.84 0.36 -3.39
CA LEU A 502 -18.61 1.76 -3.67
C LEU A 502 -19.98 2.42 -3.87
N ASP A 503 -20.50 3.12 -2.85
CA ASP A 503 -21.71 3.97 -2.92
C ASP A 503 -21.58 5.12 -3.94
N TYR A 504 -20.39 5.21 -4.54
CA TYR A 504 -19.93 6.31 -5.34
C TYR A 504 -20.29 6.17 -6.84
N TRP A 505 -20.96 5.10 -7.27
CA TRP A 505 -21.36 4.86 -8.66
C TRP A 505 -22.88 4.94 -8.83
N GLN A 506 -23.46 6.12 -8.63
CA GLN A 506 -24.84 6.36 -9.07
C GLN A 506 -24.92 6.22 -10.59
N GLU A 507 -26.01 5.62 -11.06
CA GLU A 507 -26.30 5.46 -12.49
C GLU A 507 -26.09 6.79 -13.22
N THR A 508 -25.05 6.88 -14.06
CA THR A 508 -25.02 7.87 -15.13
C THR A 508 -26.08 7.45 -16.16
N LYS A 509 -27.36 7.64 -15.81
CA LYS A 509 -28.47 7.48 -16.74
C LYS A 509 -28.23 8.46 -17.90
N ASN A 510 -28.03 7.89 -19.08
CA ASN A 510 -28.07 8.55 -20.39
C ASN A 510 -27.03 9.66 -20.63
N VAL A 511 -25.75 9.31 -20.77
CA VAL A 511 -24.85 10.08 -21.65
C VAL A 511 -24.67 9.27 -22.93
N VAL A 512 -25.58 9.49 -23.88
CA VAL A 512 -25.35 9.18 -25.28
C VAL A 512 -24.10 9.95 -25.71
N SER A 513 -23.20 9.23 -26.39
CA SER A 513 -21.98 9.69 -27.06
C SER A 513 -21.93 11.18 -27.40
N THR A 514 -20.83 11.85 -27.03
CA THR A 514 -20.02 12.84 -27.81
C THR A 514 -19.34 13.90 -26.94
N SER A 515 -19.44 13.83 -25.62
CA SER A 515 -18.55 14.60 -24.74
C SER A 515 -18.19 13.79 -23.52
N VAL A 516 -16.90 13.69 -23.24
CA VAL A 516 -16.34 13.27 -21.95
C VAL A 516 -16.87 14.29 -20.93
N SER A 517 -18.10 14.10 -20.43
CA SER A 517 -18.68 14.99 -19.44
C SER A 517 -18.08 14.65 -18.09
N THR A 518 -17.01 15.37 -17.78
CA THR A 518 -16.41 15.46 -16.46
C THR A 518 -17.37 16.23 -15.55
N GLN A 519 -18.22 15.53 -14.82
CA GLN A 519 -18.68 16.08 -13.54
C GLN A 519 -17.46 16.05 -12.61
N ASN A 520 -16.65 17.11 -12.66
CA ASN A 520 -15.78 17.45 -11.55
C ASN A 520 -16.71 17.90 -10.41
N THR A 521 -17.06 16.99 -9.52
CA THR A 521 -17.48 17.41 -8.17
C THR A 521 -16.29 18.17 -7.57
N PRO A 522 -16.46 19.45 -7.15
CA PRO A 522 -15.34 20.35 -6.80
C PRO A 522 -14.45 19.95 -5.61
N ASN A 523 -14.56 18.73 -5.06
CA ASN A 523 -13.96 18.33 -3.78
C ASN A 523 -13.26 16.94 -3.81
N GLU A 524 -12.92 16.39 -4.98
CA GLU A 524 -12.24 15.09 -5.08
C GLU A 524 -10.97 15.07 -5.94
N ASP A 525 -10.11 16.08 -5.80
CA ASP A 525 -8.83 16.20 -6.53
C ASP A 525 -7.89 14.99 -6.40
N ASP A 526 -8.20 14.05 -5.52
CA ASP A 526 -7.33 12.93 -5.19
C ASP A 526 -7.91 11.54 -5.51
N VAL A 527 -9.11 11.49 -6.09
CA VAL A 527 -9.77 10.23 -6.48
C VAL A 527 -10.06 10.24 -7.97
N PHE A 528 -9.51 9.28 -8.71
CA PHE A 528 -9.74 9.17 -10.14
C PHE A 528 -10.65 8.03 -10.54
N LYS A 529 -11.49 8.34 -11.52
CA LYS A 529 -12.39 7.42 -12.21
C LYS A 529 -12.24 7.59 -13.72
N LEU A 530 -12.11 6.48 -14.43
CA LEU A 530 -12.29 6.49 -15.88
C LEU A 530 -13.71 6.12 -16.24
N THR A 531 -14.24 6.88 -17.19
CA THR A 531 -15.61 6.69 -17.63
C THR A 531 -15.73 5.61 -18.69
N GLU A 532 -14.93 5.72 -19.75
CA GLU A 532 -15.07 4.83 -20.91
C GLU A 532 -13.82 3.97 -21.16
N SER A 533 -12.64 4.45 -20.76
CA SER A 533 -11.39 3.77 -21.06
C SER A 533 -11.00 2.81 -19.93
N ARG A 534 -10.65 1.56 -20.30
CA ARG A 534 -10.19 0.51 -19.38
C ARG A 534 -8.68 0.61 -19.16
N PHE A 535 -8.21 0.71 -17.92
CA PHE A 535 -6.81 1.05 -17.59
C PHE A 535 -5.74 0.17 -18.23
N LEU A 536 -5.97 -1.15 -18.31
CA LEU A 536 -4.95 -2.09 -18.83
C LEU A 536 -4.84 -2.05 -20.37
N THR A 537 -5.59 -1.19 -21.05
CA THR A 537 -5.45 -0.91 -22.48
C THR A 537 -4.47 0.23 -22.72
N GLU A 538 -3.90 0.30 -23.93
CA GLU A 538 -2.98 1.38 -24.30
C GLU A 538 -3.61 2.77 -24.27
N ILE A 539 -4.89 2.87 -24.65
CA ILE A 539 -5.66 4.11 -24.59
C ILE A 539 -6.02 4.44 -23.14
N GLY A 540 -6.29 3.44 -22.31
CA GLY A 540 -6.59 3.61 -20.89
C GLY A 540 -5.44 4.25 -20.12
N ILE A 541 -4.22 3.72 -20.29
CA ILE A 541 -3.05 4.29 -19.63
C ILE A 541 -2.70 5.69 -20.15
N GLU A 542 -2.87 5.95 -21.45
CA GLU A 542 -2.71 7.29 -22.02
C GLU A 542 -3.69 8.29 -21.39
N THR A 543 -4.94 7.89 -21.26
CA THR A 543 -6.01 8.74 -20.74
C THR A 543 -5.79 9.05 -19.27
N ILE A 544 -5.41 8.06 -18.45
CA ILE A 544 -5.18 8.29 -17.03
C ILE A 544 -3.94 9.14 -16.78
N ILE A 545 -2.85 8.94 -17.52
CA ILE A 545 -1.67 9.80 -17.45
C ILE A 545 -2.05 11.25 -17.75
N GLY A 546 -2.81 11.49 -18.82
CA GLY A 546 -3.34 12.82 -19.15
C GLY A 546 -4.13 13.47 -18.02
N LYS A 547 -4.99 12.69 -17.34
CA LYS A 547 -5.76 13.17 -16.18
C LYS A 547 -4.87 13.46 -14.97
N ILE A 548 -3.94 12.57 -14.66
CA ILE A 548 -3.01 12.74 -13.54
C ILE A 548 -2.14 13.98 -13.77
N SER A 549 -1.58 14.17 -14.97
CA SER A 549 -0.75 15.33 -15.29
C SER A 549 -1.50 16.65 -15.11
N ASN A 550 -2.77 16.72 -15.54
CA ASN A 550 -3.59 17.92 -15.31
C ASN A 550 -3.81 18.17 -13.82
N ASN A 551 -4.03 17.13 -13.03
CA ASN A 551 -4.20 17.26 -11.58
C ASN A 551 -2.91 17.63 -10.84
N LEU A 552 -1.76 17.15 -11.33
CA LEU A 552 -0.46 17.49 -10.78
C LEU A 552 0.06 18.84 -11.27
N GLN A 553 -0.60 19.52 -12.22
CA GLN A 553 -0.08 20.71 -12.88
C GLN A 553 0.44 21.78 -11.92
N ASN A 554 -0.34 22.13 -10.88
CA ASN A 554 0.08 23.13 -9.89
C ASN A 554 1.31 22.68 -9.10
N ILE A 555 1.44 21.38 -8.83
CA ILE A 555 2.59 20.79 -8.13
C ILE A 555 3.82 20.80 -9.06
N LEU A 556 3.63 20.42 -10.33
CA LEU A 556 4.70 20.40 -11.35
C LEU A 556 5.24 21.80 -11.66
N PHE A 557 4.38 22.81 -11.61
CA PHE A 557 4.74 24.21 -11.74
C PHE A 557 5.12 24.88 -10.41
N GLU A 558 5.21 24.11 -9.32
CA GLU A 558 5.63 24.59 -8.00
C GLU A 558 4.83 25.81 -7.50
N ASN A 559 3.53 25.81 -7.82
CA ASN A 559 2.58 26.90 -7.55
C ASN A 559 2.89 28.24 -8.24
N HIS A 560 3.85 28.28 -9.16
CA HIS A 560 3.98 29.42 -10.06
C HIS A 560 2.74 29.53 -10.95
N LYS A 561 2.26 30.75 -11.12
CA LYS A 561 1.07 30.98 -11.94
C LYS A 561 1.47 31.03 -13.41
N PRO A 562 0.57 30.68 -14.34
CA PRO A 562 0.76 30.98 -15.74
C PRO A 562 1.08 32.47 -15.96
N ARG A 563 1.99 32.79 -16.89
CA ARG A 563 2.22 34.20 -17.26
C ARG A 563 0.94 34.80 -17.86
N THR A 564 0.82 36.12 -17.81
CA THR A 564 -0.27 36.84 -18.50
C THR A 564 -0.32 36.44 -19.98
N ASP A 565 -1.52 36.18 -20.50
CA ASP A 565 -1.79 35.71 -21.87
C ASP A 565 -1.32 34.28 -22.22
N VAL A 566 -0.69 33.55 -21.29
CA VAL A 566 -0.52 32.10 -21.39
C VAL A 566 -1.86 31.42 -21.14
N LYS A 567 -2.46 30.86 -22.19
CA LYS A 567 -3.76 30.21 -22.12
C LYS A 567 -3.66 28.83 -21.50
N GLU A 568 -4.73 28.38 -20.85
CA GLU A 568 -4.81 27.06 -20.23
C GLU A 568 -4.49 25.91 -21.22
N GLU A 569 -4.93 26.04 -22.48
CA GLU A 569 -4.61 25.10 -23.56
C GLU A 569 -3.12 25.00 -23.89
N MET A 570 -2.34 26.03 -23.60
CA MET A 570 -0.88 26.02 -23.74
C MET A 570 -0.20 25.27 -22.59
N LEU A 571 -0.91 25.01 -21.49
CA LEU A 571 -0.43 24.29 -20.31
C LEU A 571 -1.00 22.87 -20.22
N LYS A 572 -2.15 22.63 -20.87
CA LYS A 572 -2.84 21.33 -21.00
C LYS A 572 -2.14 20.35 -21.96
N PHE A 573 -0.93 20.64 -22.44
CA PHE A 573 -0.15 19.61 -23.12
C PHE A 573 0.69 18.88 -22.09
N ASP A 574 0.47 17.58 -22.03
CA ASP A 574 1.02 16.72 -21.00
C ASP A 574 2.50 16.46 -21.27
N PHE A 575 3.37 17.34 -20.76
CA PHE A 575 4.83 17.17 -20.83
C PHE A 575 5.24 15.79 -20.38
N ALA A 576 4.68 15.36 -19.26
CA ALA A 576 5.00 14.09 -18.68
C ALA A 576 4.67 12.99 -19.68
N LYS A 577 3.51 12.98 -20.36
CA LYS A 577 3.21 12.02 -21.43
C LYS A 577 4.22 12.00 -22.59
N TYR A 578 4.71 13.16 -23.06
CA TYR A 578 5.73 13.20 -24.13
C TYR A 578 7.12 12.74 -23.64
N LEU A 579 7.45 13.00 -22.39
CA LEU A 579 8.73 12.60 -21.77
C LEU A 579 8.70 11.14 -21.28
N PHE A 580 7.51 10.65 -20.93
CA PHE A 580 7.26 9.36 -20.28
C PHE A 580 6.95 8.23 -21.27
N ASP A 581 6.25 8.53 -22.36
CA ASP A 581 5.83 7.50 -23.31
C ASP A 581 6.49 7.74 -24.65
N SER A 582 7.47 6.87 -24.93
CA SER A 582 8.30 6.99 -26.13
C SER A 582 7.47 6.95 -27.42
N ARG A 583 6.23 6.44 -27.41
CA ARG A 583 5.36 6.46 -28.60
C ARG A 583 4.90 7.87 -28.96
N PHE A 584 4.66 8.75 -27.98
CA PHE A 584 4.35 10.15 -28.25
C PHE A 584 5.57 10.87 -28.79
N PHE A 585 6.71 10.64 -28.14
CA PHE A 585 8.00 11.15 -28.57
C PHE A 585 8.42 10.69 -29.98
N LEU A 586 8.16 9.43 -30.35
CA LEU A 586 8.48 8.84 -31.65
C LEU A 586 7.37 9.07 -32.70
N GLY A 587 6.26 9.70 -32.34
CA GLY A 587 5.11 9.90 -33.25
C GLY A 587 4.41 8.59 -33.67
N LEU A 588 4.48 7.57 -32.82
CA LEU A 588 3.97 6.21 -33.05
C LEU A 588 2.61 5.94 -32.35
N THR A 589 1.90 6.98 -31.92
CA THR A 589 0.62 6.89 -31.17
C THR A 589 -0.50 6.12 -31.88
N SER A 590 -0.34 5.86 -33.17
CA SER A 590 -1.29 5.16 -34.04
C SER A 590 -0.77 3.84 -34.60
N ILE A 591 0.45 3.47 -34.22
CA ILE A 591 1.10 2.25 -34.69
C ILE A 591 0.81 1.17 -33.66
N SER A 592 0.34 0.01 -34.14
CA SER A 592 0.07 -1.16 -33.29
C SER A 592 1.29 -1.47 -32.43
N SER A 593 1.06 -1.71 -31.14
CA SER A 593 2.08 -2.15 -30.17
C SER A 593 2.80 -3.42 -30.59
N ASP A 594 2.20 -4.23 -31.47
CA ASP A 594 2.75 -5.51 -31.93
C ASP A 594 3.63 -5.39 -33.18
N SER A 595 3.59 -4.23 -33.85
CA SER A 595 4.51 -3.94 -34.95
C SER A 595 5.95 -3.87 -34.45
N GLU A 596 6.92 -4.02 -35.36
CA GLU A 596 8.35 -3.90 -35.02
C GLU A 596 8.63 -2.56 -34.30
N LEU A 597 8.13 -1.44 -34.84
CA LEU A 597 8.24 -0.10 -34.25
C LEU A 597 7.45 0.04 -32.92
N GLY A 598 6.27 -0.57 -32.81
CA GLY A 598 5.47 -0.57 -31.59
C GLY A 598 6.12 -1.32 -30.43
N LYS A 599 6.78 -2.46 -30.71
CA LYS A 599 7.54 -3.23 -29.72
C LYS A 599 8.79 -2.46 -29.26
N LEU A 600 9.47 -1.80 -30.20
CA LEU A 600 10.67 -1.01 -29.92
C LEU A 600 10.38 0.24 -29.07
N SER A 601 9.20 0.84 -29.20
CA SER A 601 8.74 1.97 -28.39
C SER A 601 8.17 1.60 -27.02
N ASN A 602 8.04 0.31 -26.72
CA ASN A 602 7.61 -0.16 -25.39
C ASN A 602 8.80 -0.43 -24.45
N GLN A 603 10.02 -0.07 -24.82
CA GLN A 603 11.17 -0.16 -23.90
C GLN A 603 11.00 0.84 -22.75
N SER A 604 11.11 0.36 -21.52
CA SER A 604 11.06 1.21 -20.33
C SER A 604 12.30 2.10 -20.29
N LEU A 605 12.09 3.41 -20.41
CA LEU A 605 13.12 4.39 -20.07
C LEU A 605 13.32 4.36 -18.55
N ASP A 606 14.58 4.46 -18.15
CA ASP A 606 14.95 4.61 -16.76
C ASP A 606 14.83 6.09 -16.38
N TYR A 607 13.82 6.42 -15.58
CA TYR A 607 13.52 7.78 -15.16
C TYR A 607 14.16 8.17 -13.82
N SER A 608 15.08 7.35 -13.33
CA SER A 608 15.73 7.56 -12.04
C SER A 608 16.60 8.82 -11.99
N ASP A 609 17.04 9.37 -13.13
CA ASP A 609 17.87 10.57 -13.23
C ASP A 609 17.28 11.62 -14.20
N PHE A 610 17.03 12.83 -13.69
CA PHE A 610 16.53 13.95 -14.48
C PHE A 610 17.55 14.49 -15.50
N GLN A 611 18.85 14.45 -15.18
CA GLN A 611 19.89 14.86 -16.13
C GLN A 611 19.95 13.91 -17.32
N ASP A 612 19.71 12.62 -17.09
CA ASP A 612 19.57 11.61 -18.15
C ASP A 612 18.40 11.97 -19.08
N LEU A 613 17.26 12.43 -18.54
CA LEU A 613 16.11 12.84 -19.35
C LEU A 613 16.40 14.07 -20.23
N GLN A 614 16.99 15.12 -19.66
CA GLN A 614 17.37 16.30 -20.44
C GLN A 614 18.39 15.93 -21.52
N ALA A 615 19.41 15.12 -21.19
CA ALA A 615 20.44 14.69 -22.13
C ALA A 615 19.85 13.88 -23.29
N ARG A 616 18.94 12.93 -22.99
CA ARG A 616 18.20 12.18 -24.01
C ARG A 616 17.44 13.11 -24.94
N TRP A 617 16.71 14.07 -24.38
CA TRP A 617 15.94 15.02 -25.17
C TRP A 617 16.84 15.93 -26.02
N LYS A 618 18.01 16.31 -25.51
CA LYS A 618 19.02 17.07 -26.25
C LYS A 618 19.58 16.28 -27.43
N ASN A 619 19.88 15.00 -27.24
CA ASN A 619 20.33 14.09 -28.30
C ASN A 619 19.24 13.89 -29.36
N ALA A 620 17.98 13.75 -28.93
CA ALA A 620 16.82 13.67 -29.80
C ALA A 620 16.65 14.93 -30.66
N MET A 621 16.65 16.11 -30.02
CA MET A 621 16.53 17.39 -30.72
C MET A 621 17.70 17.63 -31.66
N SER A 622 18.92 17.18 -31.32
CA SER A 622 20.08 17.24 -32.22
C SER A 622 19.83 16.47 -33.52
N LEU A 623 19.17 15.31 -33.45
CA LEU A 623 18.78 14.55 -34.65
C LEU A 623 17.68 15.27 -35.42
N ILE A 624 16.69 15.85 -34.73
CA ILE A 624 15.64 16.66 -35.37
C ILE A 624 16.23 17.83 -36.15
N TYR A 625 17.12 18.62 -35.54
CA TYR A 625 17.78 19.72 -36.24
C TYR A 625 18.62 19.24 -37.43
N THR A 626 19.24 18.05 -37.34
CA THR A 626 19.95 17.44 -38.47
C THR A 626 18.99 17.08 -39.61
N LEU A 627 17.87 16.44 -39.31
CA LEU A 627 16.86 16.07 -40.30
C LEU A 627 16.18 17.29 -40.93
N GLU A 628 15.90 18.32 -40.13
CA GLU A 628 15.33 19.59 -40.60
C GLU A 628 16.33 20.37 -41.47
N ASN A 629 17.63 20.35 -41.15
CA ASN A 629 18.68 20.91 -42.02
C ASN A 629 18.70 20.20 -43.39
N ILE A 630 18.65 18.86 -43.40
CA ILE A 630 18.61 18.08 -44.63
C ILE A 630 17.34 18.42 -45.43
N GLU A 631 16.19 18.51 -44.77
CA GLU A 631 14.93 18.93 -45.41
C GLU A 631 15.03 20.34 -46.02
N ALA A 632 15.55 21.30 -45.26
CA ALA A 632 15.74 22.66 -45.73
C ALA A 632 16.66 22.71 -46.96
N GLU A 633 17.80 22.00 -46.93
CA GLU A 633 18.71 21.91 -48.07
C GLU A 633 18.03 21.34 -49.31
N LEU A 634 17.31 20.23 -49.18
CA LEU A 634 16.61 19.60 -50.29
C LEU A 634 15.56 20.53 -50.89
N LYS A 635 14.70 21.14 -50.05
CA LYS A 635 13.65 22.04 -50.52
C LYS A 635 14.20 23.34 -51.11
N LEU A 636 15.22 23.95 -50.50
CA LEU A 636 15.88 25.15 -51.03
C LEU A 636 16.62 24.87 -52.35
N ASN A 637 17.12 23.66 -52.55
CA ASN A 637 17.70 23.29 -53.85
C ASN A 637 16.63 23.20 -54.95
N LEU A 638 15.40 22.78 -54.62
CA LEU A 638 14.27 22.80 -55.54
C LEU A 638 13.81 24.23 -55.88
N THR A 639 13.96 25.19 -54.96
CA THR A 639 13.63 26.59 -55.26
C THR A 639 14.65 27.22 -56.22
N LYS A 640 15.92 26.83 -56.11
CA LYS A 640 17.05 27.33 -56.93
C LYS A 640 17.14 26.72 -58.33
N ASN A 641 16.83 25.44 -58.50
CA ASN A 641 17.02 24.74 -59.78
C ASN A 641 15.85 25.01 -60.74
N THR A 642 16.11 25.70 -61.84
CA THR A 642 15.12 26.04 -62.89
C THR A 642 15.15 25.14 -64.13
N ASP A 643 16.18 24.29 -64.31
CA ASP A 643 16.51 23.79 -65.66
C ASP A 643 16.62 22.27 -65.85
N LYS A 644 16.59 21.42 -64.80
CA LYS A 644 16.80 19.97 -65.00
C LYS A 644 15.55 19.11 -65.22
N HIS A 645 14.34 19.58 -64.90
CA HIS A 645 13.11 18.78 -65.05
C HIS A 645 11.86 19.60 -65.41
N LYS A 646 11.93 20.42 -66.49
CA LYS A 646 10.80 21.22 -67.05
C LYS A 646 9.53 20.44 -67.45
N THR A 647 9.42 19.17 -67.08
CA THR A 647 8.32 18.25 -67.39
C THR A 647 7.52 17.82 -66.15
N GLN A 648 7.91 18.21 -64.92
CA GLN A 648 7.16 17.88 -63.71
C GLN A 648 6.31 19.05 -63.20
N SER A 649 5.08 18.76 -62.75
CA SER A 649 4.05 19.73 -62.36
C SER A 649 4.46 20.72 -61.26
N TYR A 650 5.56 20.50 -60.53
CA TYR A 650 5.95 21.28 -59.35
C TYR A 650 6.92 22.45 -59.63
N ASP A 651 7.41 22.61 -60.87
CA ASP A 651 8.45 23.60 -61.21
C ASP A 651 7.96 25.06 -61.29
N THR A 652 6.66 25.31 -61.15
CA THR A 652 6.13 26.68 -61.13
C THR A 652 6.54 27.38 -59.83
N GLU A 653 6.80 28.70 -59.90
CA GLU A 653 7.10 29.51 -58.71
C GLU A 653 5.95 29.45 -57.68
N GLU A 654 4.71 29.25 -58.14
CA GLU A 654 3.56 29.00 -57.28
C GLU A 654 3.66 27.68 -56.51
N ASN A 655 4.13 26.60 -57.15
CA ASN A 655 4.28 25.31 -56.50
C ASN A 655 5.52 25.24 -55.60
N LYS A 656 6.59 25.97 -55.94
CA LYS A 656 7.73 26.20 -55.04
C LYS A 656 7.30 26.96 -53.77
N ALA A 657 6.37 27.91 -53.90
CA ALA A 657 5.82 28.65 -52.74
C ALA A 657 5.12 27.72 -51.74
N LYS A 658 4.53 26.64 -52.25
CA LYS A 658 3.82 25.63 -51.46
C LYS A 658 4.74 24.67 -50.73
N LEU A 659 6.08 24.82 -50.79
CA LEU A 659 7.01 23.98 -50.02
C LEU A 659 7.13 24.41 -48.54
N PHE A 660 6.73 25.64 -48.25
CA PHE A 660 6.83 26.27 -46.95
C PHE A 660 5.54 27.04 -46.63
N LEU A 661 5.28 27.29 -45.36
CA LEU A 661 4.27 28.24 -44.89
C LEU A 661 4.92 29.25 -43.96
N LYS A 662 4.35 30.44 -43.87
CA LYS A 662 4.69 31.41 -42.85
C LYS A 662 3.85 31.18 -41.62
N VAL A 663 4.48 31.10 -40.45
CA VAL A 663 3.81 31.10 -39.16
C VAL A 663 3.97 32.48 -38.52
N SER A 664 2.92 32.97 -37.88
CA SER A 664 2.96 34.18 -37.08
C SER A 664 2.07 34.01 -35.85
N THR A 665 2.20 34.90 -34.88
CA THR A 665 1.31 34.97 -33.73
C THR A 665 0.50 36.27 -33.80
N ASP A 666 -0.83 36.17 -33.69
CA ASP A 666 -1.72 37.33 -33.73
C ASP A 666 -1.71 38.15 -32.42
N ARG A 667 -2.54 39.21 -32.37
CA ARG A 667 -2.65 40.05 -31.16
C ARG A 667 -3.19 39.30 -29.95
N SER A 668 -4.07 38.32 -30.18
CA SER A 668 -4.72 37.51 -29.15
C SER A 668 -3.94 36.23 -28.81
N SER A 669 -2.67 36.14 -29.21
CA SER A 669 -1.79 34.99 -28.96
C SER A 669 -2.35 33.69 -29.55
N HIS A 670 -2.81 33.72 -30.80
CA HIS A 670 -3.08 32.54 -31.63
C HIS A 670 -2.07 32.45 -32.77
N ASN A 671 -1.74 31.23 -33.16
CA ASN A 671 -0.92 31.01 -34.34
C ASN A 671 -1.74 31.23 -35.62
N LYS A 672 -1.11 31.81 -36.64
CA LYS A 672 -1.68 31.96 -37.97
C LYS A 672 -0.71 31.43 -39.01
N PHE A 673 -1.21 30.59 -39.92
CA PHE A 673 -0.45 30.04 -41.04
C PHE A 673 -0.86 30.70 -42.35
N GLU A 674 0.11 31.15 -43.13
CA GLU A 674 -0.11 31.86 -44.39
C GLU A 674 0.78 31.30 -45.50
N THR A 675 0.24 31.27 -46.72
CA THR A 675 1.04 30.93 -47.91
C THR A 675 2.09 32.02 -48.15
N ILE A 676 3.29 31.60 -48.51
CA ILE A 676 4.39 32.51 -48.82
C ILE A 676 4.20 33.12 -50.21
N LYS A 677 4.60 34.40 -50.38
CA LYS A 677 4.55 35.07 -51.67
C LYS A 677 5.63 34.52 -52.60
N GLN A 678 5.32 34.36 -53.87
CA GLN A 678 6.25 33.82 -54.88
C GLN A 678 7.60 34.57 -54.91
N ASN A 679 7.56 35.90 -54.80
CA ASN A 679 8.78 36.72 -54.82
C ASN A 679 9.71 36.51 -53.62
N ASP A 680 9.17 36.07 -52.48
CA ASP A 680 9.95 35.87 -51.25
C ASP A 680 10.83 34.60 -51.34
N ILE A 681 10.46 33.64 -52.19
CA ILE A 681 11.16 32.36 -52.34
C ILE A 681 12.58 32.55 -52.87
N LYS A 682 12.75 33.50 -53.80
CA LYS A 682 14.05 33.77 -54.45
C LYS A 682 15.09 34.32 -53.48
N LEU A 683 14.65 34.80 -52.32
CA LEU A 683 15.50 35.31 -51.26
C LEU A 683 15.99 34.21 -50.29
N LEU A 684 15.50 32.97 -50.44
CA LEU A 684 15.81 31.87 -49.54
C LEU A 684 17.01 31.07 -50.07
N THR A 685 18.12 31.11 -49.33
CA THR A 685 19.38 30.48 -49.72
C THR A 685 19.86 29.42 -48.74
N LYS A 686 19.58 29.61 -47.45
CA LYS A 686 20.01 28.76 -46.34
C LYS A 686 18.91 28.66 -45.28
N VAL A 687 19.06 27.71 -44.34
CA VAL A 687 18.11 27.49 -43.24
C VAL A 687 17.91 28.75 -42.38
N ASP A 688 18.94 29.56 -42.16
CA ASP A 688 18.83 30.83 -41.41
C ASP A 688 17.75 31.76 -41.99
N ASP A 689 17.60 31.78 -43.32
CA ASP A 689 16.61 32.63 -44.00
C ASP A 689 15.19 32.15 -43.67
N LEU A 690 15.00 30.83 -43.50
CA LEU A 690 13.72 30.24 -43.06
C LEU A 690 13.42 30.59 -41.60
N VAL A 691 14.45 30.61 -40.72
CA VAL A 691 14.32 31.02 -39.33
C VAL A 691 13.91 32.50 -39.25
N ASP A 692 14.61 33.38 -39.97
CA ASP A 692 14.38 34.82 -39.93
C ASP A 692 12.98 35.22 -40.37
N LYS A 693 12.43 34.50 -41.35
CA LYS A 693 11.12 34.76 -41.95
C LYS A 693 9.97 34.06 -41.24
N ASP A 694 10.25 33.30 -40.19
CA ASP A 694 9.29 32.46 -39.47
C ASP A 694 8.59 31.45 -40.39
N TYR A 695 9.38 30.67 -41.13
CA TYR A 695 8.85 29.65 -42.02
C TYR A 695 8.80 28.27 -41.38
N VAL A 696 7.85 27.46 -41.84
CA VAL A 696 7.66 26.06 -41.47
C VAL A 696 7.51 25.23 -42.73
N SER A 697 7.67 23.92 -42.61
CA SER A 697 7.31 23.00 -43.69
C SER A 697 5.82 23.10 -44.00
N SER A 698 5.43 23.10 -45.28
CA SER A 698 4.03 22.95 -45.67
C SER A 698 3.54 21.50 -45.62
N TRP A 699 4.42 20.52 -45.39
CA TRP A 699 4.01 19.13 -45.17
C TRP A 699 3.57 18.98 -43.72
N GLY A 700 2.26 18.81 -43.53
CA GLY A 700 1.64 18.59 -42.22
C GLY A 700 1.04 19.83 -41.58
N TYR A 701 1.24 21.02 -42.18
CA TYR A 701 0.59 22.26 -41.80
C TYR A 701 -0.13 22.88 -43.00
N THR A 702 -1.26 23.51 -42.75
CA THR A 702 -2.11 24.19 -43.72
C THR A 702 -2.51 25.57 -43.20
N THR A 703 -3.02 26.44 -44.06
CA THR A 703 -3.55 27.75 -43.66
C THR A 703 -4.74 27.65 -42.70
N ASN A 704 -5.41 26.49 -42.66
CA ASN A 704 -6.55 26.22 -41.78
C ASN A 704 -6.12 25.68 -40.40
N ASP A 705 -4.83 25.40 -40.19
CA ASP A 705 -4.30 24.90 -38.91
C ASP A 705 -4.10 26.01 -37.86
N SER A 706 -4.67 27.20 -38.06
CA SER A 706 -4.58 28.31 -37.09
C SER A 706 -5.21 27.96 -35.73
N ASP A 707 -6.19 27.04 -35.73
CA ASP A 707 -6.80 26.49 -34.51
C ASP A 707 -6.13 25.20 -34.02
N ASN A 708 -5.14 24.66 -34.76
CA ASN A 708 -4.47 23.43 -34.41
C ASN A 708 -3.49 23.67 -33.26
N LYS A 709 -3.74 22.96 -32.16
CA LYS A 709 -2.95 23.09 -30.92
C LYS A 709 -1.88 21.99 -30.83
N SER A 710 -1.94 20.97 -31.67
CA SER A 710 -1.00 19.83 -31.63
C SER A 710 0.25 20.14 -32.45
N PHE A 711 1.42 19.76 -31.94
CA PHE A 711 2.67 19.83 -32.71
C PHE A 711 3.15 18.41 -33.04
N ASP A 712 3.84 18.27 -34.17
CA ASP A 712 4.49 17.05 -34.60
C ASP A 712 5.99 17.33 -34.69
N LEU A 713 6.79 16.51 -34.00
CA LEU A 713 8.24 16.68 -33.94
C LEU A 713 8.93 16.58 -35.32
N PHE A 714 8.33 15.82 -36.25
CA PHE A 714 8.91 15.51 -37.56
C PHE A 714 8.48 16.46 -38.66
N ASN A 715 7.51 17.34 -38.40
CA ASN A 715 7.20 18.43 -39.31
C ASN A 715 8.10 19.61 -38.97
N ALA A 716 8.90 20.05 -39.94
CA ALA A 716 9.94 21.03 -39.67
C ALA A 716 9.35 22.39 -39.26
N PHE A 717 9.79 22.87 -38.10
CA PHE A 717 9.45 24.19 -37.57
C PHE A 717 10.72 25.04 -37.52
N TYR A 718 11.05 25.71 -38.62
CA TYR A 718 12.28 26.51 -38.73
C TYR A 718 12.17 27.85 -37.99
N GLY A 719 11.00 28.50 -38.07
CA GLY A 719 10.71 29.76 -37.40
C GLY A 719 10.59 29.66 -35.88
N THR A 720 10.23 30.77 -35.24
CA THR A 720 9.94 30.86 -33.80
C THR A 720 8.52 31.35 -33.55
N ALA A 721 8.00 32.21 -34.46
CA ALA A 721 6.77 32.99 -34.30
C ALA A 721 6.71 33.75 -32.97
N ASP A 722 7.87 34.14 -32.45
CA ASP A 722 8.00 34.82 -31.17
C ASP A 722 7.50 36.26 -31.23
N LYS A 723 7.06 36.77 -30.09
CA LYS A 723 6.57 38.15 -29.94
C LYS A 723 7.50 38.94 -29.04
N THR A 724 7.80 40.17 -29.48
CA THR A 724 8.51 41.16 -28.65
C THR A 724 7.62 41.75 -27.58
N ASP A 725 6.30 41.80 -27.83
CA ASP A 725 5.29 42.28 -26.90
C ASP A 725 4.14 41.24 -26.83
N GLY A 726 4.04 40.55 -25.68
CA GLY A 726 3.09 39.47 -25.42
C GLY A 726 3.69 38.06 -25.49
N VAL A 727 2.81 37.07 -25.64
CA VAL A 727 3.12 35.62 -25.61
C VAL A 727 2.86 34.98 -26.98
N THR A 728 3.72 34.05 -27.37
CA THR A 728 3.62 33.25 -28.59
C THR A 728 2.35 32.37 -28.60
N GLY A 729 1.82 32.06 -29.78
CA GLY A 729 0.63 31.20 -29.92
C GLY A 729 0.85 29.75 -29.43
N PRO A 730 -0.22 28.97 -29.18
CA PRO A 730 -0.12 27.67 -28.53
C PRO A 730 0.74 26.64 -29.26
N PHE A 731 0.66 26.59 -30.58
CA PHE A 731 1.43 25.67 -31.41
C PHE A 731 2.93 25.98 -31.34
N SER A 732 3.30 27.24 -31.59
CA SER A 732 4.71 27.66 -31.55
C SER A 732 5.28 27.59 -30.13
N MET A 733 4.49 27.95 -29.11
CA MET A 733 4.93 27.87 -27.72
C MET A 733 5.23 26.43 -27.31
N ARG A 734 4.40 25.45 -27.69
CA ARG A 734 4.67 24.01 -27.43
C ARG A 734 5.99 23.57 -28.04
N ARG A 735 6.23 23.88 -29.32
CA ARG A 735 7.48 23.51 -30.00
C ARG A 735 8.69 24.20 -29.35
N ASN A 736 8.63 25.51 -29.13
CA ASN A 736 9.70 26.26 -28.46
C ASN A 736 9.99 25.72 -27.06
N THR A 737 8.96 25.30 -26.31
CA THR A 737 9.14 24.75 -24.95
C THR A 737 9.98 23.47 -24.96
N PHE A 738 9.77 22.56 -25.91
CA PHE A 738 10.60 21.35 -26.03
C PHE A 738 12.03 21.64 -26.50
N GLU A 739 12.23 22.66 -27.31
CA GLU A 739 13.59 23.10 -27.69
C GLU A 739 14.31 23.73 -26.50
N LEU A 740 13.62 24.55 -25.70
CA LEU A 740 14.14 25.10 -24.45
C LEU A 740 14.38 24.02 -23.39
N PHE A 741 13.58 22.95 -23.37
CA PHE A 741 13.83 21.79 -22.51
C PHE A 741 15.14 21.10 -22.87
N ALA A 742 15.42 20.89 -24.16
CA ALA A 742 16.70 20.31 -24.61
C ALA A 742 17.90 21.14 -24.15
N GLU A 743 17.78 22.46 -24.22
CA GLU A 743 18.91 23.37 -23.98
C GLU A 743 19.10 23.75 -22.50
N LEU A 744 18.00 23.98 -21.77
CA LEU A 744 18.00 24.56 -20.43
C LEU A 744 17.35 23.64 -19.37
N GLY A 745 16.64 22.59 -19.78
CA GLY A 745 15.98 21.65 -18.86
C GLY A 745 14.65 22.16 -18.34
N TRP A 746 14.13 21.49 -17.31
CA TRP A 746 12.82 21.79 -16.72
C TRP A 746 12.85 23.08 -15.93
N GLU A 747 13.80 23.18 -14.99
CA GLU A 747 13.86 24.27 -14.03
C GLU A 747 14.18 25.63 -14.65
N ASN A 748 15.10 25.65 -15.63
CA ASN A 748 15.59 26.87 -16.27
C ASN A 748 15.03 27.09 -17.68
N GLY A 749 14.36 26.08 -18.25
CA GLY A 749 13.72 26.15 -19.58
C GLY A 749 12.21 26.24 -19.50
N ILE A 750 11.56 25.12 -19.15
CA ILE A 750 10.10 24.99 -19.18
C ILE A 750 9.42 25.90 -18.15
N LEU A 751 9.80 25.80 -16.87
CA LEU A 751 9.16 26.57 -15.80
C LEU A 751 9.15 28.09 -16.08
N PRO A 752 10.29 28.76 -16.33
CA PRO A 752 10.30 30.20 -16.56
C PRO A 752 9.61 30.60 -17.87
N TYR A 753 9.56 29.72 -18.87
CA TYR A 753 8.89 30.03 -20.13
C TYR A 753 7.37 29.98 -20.04
N LEU A 754 6.80 29.13 -19.19
CA LEU A 754 5.34 28.97 -19.08
C LEU A 754 4.73 29.75 -17.91
N THR A 755 5.52 30.00 -16.87
CA THR A 755 5.04 30.51 -15.59
C THR A 755 5.67 31.85 -15.22
N ASP A 756 5.12 32.49 -14.19
CA ASP A 756 5.58 33.76 -13.64
C ASP A 756 6.86 33.66 -12.81
N LYS A 757 7.59 32.52 -12.83
CA LYS A 757 8.84 32.30 -12.08
C LYS A 757 9.86 33.44 -12.20
N LEU A 758 9.97 34.09 -13.36
CA LEU A 758 10.88 35.22 -13.59
C LEU A 758 10.26 36.60 -13.37
N ASN A 759 8.97 36.69 -13.04
CA ASN A 759 8.19 37.93 -12.93
C ASN A 759 8.27 38.81 -14.19
N LYS A 760 8.30 38.19 -15.37
CA LYS A 760 8.32 38.85 -16.68
C LYS A 760 7.03 38.55 -17.45
N LYS A 761 6.55 39.53 -18.22
CA LYS A 761 5.24 39.45 -18.88
C LYS A 761 5.32 38.88 -20.30
N ASN A 762 6.25 39.39 -21.13
CA ASN A 762 6.37 39.00 -22.53
C ASN A 762 7.49 37.96 -22.77
N ASP A 763 7.43 37.29 -23.91
CA ASP A 763 8.39 36.25 -24.29
C ASP A 763 9.81 36.80 -24.45
N ALA A 764 9.99 37.98 -25.04
CA ALA A 764 11.33 38.55 -25.27
C ALA A 764 12.12 38.77 -23.97
N GLU A 765 11.49 39.32 -22.92
CA GLU A 765 12.12 39.52 -21.62
C GLU A 765 12.44 38.20 -20.91
N VAL A 766 11.51 37.23 -20.97
CA VAL A 766 11.69 35.89 -20.41
C VAL A 766 12.88 35.20 -21.07
N ILE A 767 12.88 35.15 -22.41
CA ILE A 767 13.94 34.51 -23.19
C ILE A 767 15.29 35.19 -22.97
N THR A 768 15.35 36.52 -22.97
CA THR A 768 16.59 37.26 -22.70
C THR A 768 17.15 36.89 -21.32
N SER A 769 16.28 36.78 -20.31
CA SER A 769 16.68 36.41 -18.95
C SER A 769 17.20 34.95 -18.89
N MET A 770 16.49 34.03 -19.55
CA MET A 770 16.87 32.61 -19.64
C MET A 770 18.19 32.41 -20.38
N PHE A 771 18.50 33.26 -21.36
CA PHE A 771 19.72 33.20 -22.17
C PHE A 771 20.85 34.11 -21.69
N SER A 772 20.74 34.69 -20.48
CA SER A 772 21.75 35.61 -19.92
C SER A 772 23.18 35.04 -19.91
N ASN A 773 23.33 33.72 -19.77
CA ASN A 773 24.61 33.00 -19.79
C ASN A 773 24.87 32.23 -21.10
N LYS A 774 24.19 32.58 -22.19
CA LYS A 774 24.32 31.93 -23.51
C LYS A 774 24.87 32.91 -24.55
N SER A 775 25.35 32.38 -25.67
CA SER A 775 25.90 33.18 -26.77
C SER A 775 24.84 33.85 -27.65
N TYR A 776 23.58 33.45 -27.52
CA TYR A 776 22.42 33.95 -28.27
C TYR A 776 21.46 34.68 -27.32
N LYS A 777 20.73 35.67 -27.84
CA LYS A 777 19.89 36.59 -27.01
C LYS A 777 18.38 36.40 -27.17
N ASN A 778 17.96 35.76 -28.26
CA ASN A 778 16.55 35.51 -28.60
C ASN A 778 16.39 34.11 -29.22
N LEU A 779 15.14 33.69 -29.45
CA LEU A 779 14.85 32.36 -29.98
C LEU A 779 15.36 32.15 -31.41
N LYS A 780 15.41 33.20 -32.25
CA LYS A 780 15.92 33.09 -33.64
C LYS A 780 17.42 32.84 -33.66
N ASP A 781 18.19 33.58 -32.85
CA ASP A 781 19.63 33.37 -32.69
C ASP A 781 19.93 31.98 -32.13
N PHE A 782 19.12 31.53 -31.16
CA PHE A 782 19.20 30.18 -30.62
C PHE A 782 18.97 29.11 -31.70
N LYS A 783 17.88 29.22 -32.47
CA LYS A 783 17.58 28.26 -33.56
C LYS A 783 18.67 28.19 -34.60
N LYS A 784 19.19 29.34 -35.05
CA LYS A 784 20.32 29.39 -35.99
C LYS A 784 21.56 28.71 -35.41
N ALA A 785 21.86 28.92 -34.13
CA ALA A 785 22.98 28.25 -33.47
C ALA A 785 22.80 26.73 -33.43
N MET A 786 21.58 26.25 -33.13
CA MET A 786 21.27 24.82 -33.12
C MET A 786 21.38 24.17 -34.50
N TYR A 787 20.84 24.81 -35.55
CA TYR A 787 20.99 24.33 -36.93
C TYR A 787 22.44 24.34 -37.37
N LYS A 788 23.20 25.39 -37.06
CA LYS A 788 24.63 25.46 -37.38
C LYS A 788 25.39 24.32 -36.71
N GLN A 789 25.18 24.09 -35.41
CA GLN A 789 25.83 23.00 -34.68
C GLN A 789 25.47 21.63 -35.27
N ALA A 790 24.19 21.38 -35.56
CA ALA A 790 23.76 20.13 -36.19
C ALA A 790 24.42 19.94 -37.57
N LYS A 791 24.55 21.01 -38.36
CA LYS A 791 25.18 20.96 -39.67
C LYS A 791 26.67 20.64 -39.59
N GLU A 792 27.39 21.28 -38.67
CA GLU A 792 28.82 21.04 -38.45
C GLU A 792 29.11 19.61 -37.96
N LYS A 793 28.17 19.00 -37.23
CA LYS A 793 28.28 17.63 -36.72
C LYS A 793 27.67 16.56 -37.65
N GLU A 794 27.02 16.95 -38.74
CA GLU A 794 26.31 16.03 -39.65
C GLU A 794 27.20 14.88 -40.14
N ALA A 795 28.45 15.17 -40.52
CA ALA A 795 29.41 14.16 -40.96
C ALA A 795 29.84 13.17 -39.86
N LYS A 796 29.64 13.54 -38.59
CA LYS A 796 29.94 12.70 -37.42
C LYS A 796 28.75 11.84 -37.00
N LEU A 797 27.61 11.87 -37.69
CA LEU A 797 26.47 11.04 -37.32
C LEU A 797 26.85 9.56 -37.28
N LYS A 798 26.43 8.85 -36.23
CA LYS A 798 26.62 7.40 -36.11
C LYS A 798 25.92 6.70 -37.26
N GLU A 799 26.53 5.62 -37.72
CA GLU A 799 25.93 4.73 -38.70
C GLU A 799 25.11 3.67 -37.94
N VAL A 800 23.81 3.60 -38.21
CA VAL A 800 22.87 2.75 -37.47
C VAL A 800 22.07 1.86 -38.40
N ASP A 801 21.66 0.67 -37.94
CA ASP A 801 20.81 -0.21 -38.74
C ASP A 801 19.41 0.40 -38.91
N ALA A 802 18.88 0.35 -40.14
CA ALA A 802 17.51 0.76 -40.41
C ALA A 802 16.50 -0.15 -39.68
N LYS A 803 15.56 0.46 -38.95
CA LYS A 803 14.48 -0.24 -38.24
C LYS A 803 13.11 0.25 -38.70
N GLY A 804 12.16 -0.67 -38.84
CA GLY A 804 10.76 -0.34 -39.17
C GLY A 804 10.48 -0.01 -40.65
N PHE A 805 11.47 -0.09 -41.54
CA PHE A 805 11.25 0.02 -42.99
C PHE A 805 10.66 -1.29 -43.54
N THR A 806 9.60 -1.20 -44.35
CA THR A 806 8.87 -2.38 -44.83
C THR A 806 9.50 -3.07 -46.05
N TYR A 807 10.29 -2.34 -46.86
CA TYR A 807 10.86 -2.86 -48.11
C TYR A 807 12.26 -2.30 -48.42
N LYS A 808 12.35 -1.33 -49.36
CA LYS A 808 13.58 -0.89 -50.06
C LYS A 808 14.78 -0.61 -49.16
N TYR A 809 14.58 -0.06 -47.97
CA TYR A 809 15.68 0.37 -47.08
C TYR A 809 15.87 -0.49 -45.84
N LYS A 810 15.16 -1.62 -45.70
CA LYS A 810 15.14 -2.43 -44.47
C LYS A 810 16.50 -2.98 -44.05
N THR A 811 17.39 -3.26 -45.01
CA THR A 811 18.72 -3.86 -44.77
C THR A 811 19.86 -2.84 -44.79
N TYR A 812 19.55 -1.55 -44.92
CA TYR A 812 20.56 -0.51 -45.06
C TYR A 812 21.07 -0.05 -43.69
N LYS A 813 22.32 0.41 -43.72
CA LYS A 813 22.87 1.24 -42.66
C LYS A 813 22.64 2.71 -42.97
N LEU A 814 22.07 3.42 -42.00
CA LEU A 814 21.72 4.83 -42.08
C LEU A 814 22.93 5.68 -41.72
N SER A 815 23.77 5.99 -42.71
CA SER A 815 24.78 7.05 -42.62
C SER A 815 24.17 8.41 -42.99
N ALA A 816 24.87 9.52 -42.71
CA ALA A 816 24.42 10.86 -43.09
C ALA A 816 24.13 10.98 -44.61
N GLU A 817 25.01 10.43 -45.44
CA GLU A 817 24.84 10.39 -46.90
C GLU A 817 23.63 9.56 -47.32
N LYS A 818 23.47 8.37 -46.72
CA LYS A 818 22.34 7.49 -47.03
C LYS A 818 21.01 8.10 -46.62
N ILE A 819 20.96 8.80 -45.48
CA ILE A 819 19.77 9.52 -45.03
C ILE A 819 19.38 10.59 -46.06
N LYS A 820 20.33 11.40 -46.55
CA LYS A 820 20.06 12.40 -47.59
C LYS A 820 19.52 11.78 -48.87
N GLU A 821 20.09 10.66 -49.32
CA GLU A 821 19.62 9.93 -50.50
C GLU A 821 18.18 9.43 -50.33
N ILE A 822 17.88 8.80 -49.18
CA ILE A 822 16.54 8.29 -48.85
C ILE A 822 15.52 9.43 -48.85
N LEU A 823 15.84 10.53 -48.18
CA LEU A 823 14.95 11.67 -48.05
C LEU A 823 14.79 12.44 -49.37
N SER A 824 15.84 12.59 -50.18
CA SER A 824 15.75 13.18 -51.52
C SER A 824 14.82 12.36 -52.41
N THR A 825 15.03 11.04 -52.46
CA THR A 825 14.20 10.12 -53.25
C THR A 825 12.73 10.17 -52.80
N ALA A 826 12.49 10.21 -51.49
CA ALA A 826 11.14 10.27 -50.95
C ALA A 826 10.45 11.60 -51.23
N LEU A 827 11.20 12.71 -51.16
CA LEU A 827 10.69 14.04 -51.50
C LEU A 827 10.30 14.13 -52.98
N GLU A 828 11.17 13.68 -53.88
CA GLU A 828 10.90 13.63 -55.32
C GLU A 828 9.67 12.77 -55.64
N TYR A 829 9.56 11.61 -54.99
CA TYR A 829 8.40 10.74 -55.15
C TYR A 829 7.11 11.42 -54.68
N ASP A 830 7.10 12.00 -53.47
CA ASP A 830 5.93 12.68 -52.93
C ASP A 830 5.50 13.88 -53.80
N LEU A 831 6.46 14.61 -54.37
CA LEU A 831 6.22 15.69 -55.33
C LEU A 831 5.65 15.19 -56.66
N SER A 832 6.10 14.03 -57.16
CA SER A 832 5.66 13.45 -58.44
C SER A 832 4.21 12.95 -58.43
N MET A 833 3.68 12.61 -57.25
CA MET A 833 2.35 12.01 -57.09
C MET A 833 1.18 12.99 -57.29
N SER A 834 1.41 14.22 -57.76
CA SER A 834 0.42 15.27 -58.11
C SER A 834 -0.60 15.64 -57.01
N LYS A 835 -0.52 15.06 -55.81
CA LYS A 835 -1.40 15.35 -54.67
C LYS A 835 -0.69 16.22 -53.65
N ILE A 836 -0.43 17.47 -54.02
CA ILE A 836 -0.22 18.58 -53.07
C ILE A 836 -1.39 18.66 -52.06
N ALA A 837 -2.56 18.06 -52.39
CA ALA A 837 -3.70 17.84 -51.50
C ALA A 837 -3.47 16.85 -50.33
N LYS A 838 -2.29 16.21 -50.20
CA LYS A 838 -1.92 15.39 -49.02
C LYS A 838 -1.18 16.19 -47.92
N ASN A 839 -1.08 17.51 -48.08
CA ASN A 839 -0.34 18.39 -47.18
C ASN A 839 -1.05 18.71 -45.84
N SER A 840 -2.23 18.13 -45.59
CA SER A 840 -2.91 18.27 -44.30
C SER A 840 -2.35 17.32 -43.24
N TYR A 841 -2.39 17.74 -41.97
CA TYR A 841 -2.03 16.91 -40.81
C TYR A 841 -2.70 15.52 -40.84
N SER A 842 -3.93 15.43 -41.37
CA SER A 842 -4.68 14.19 -41.54
C SER A 842 -4.08 13.19 -42.55
N ASN A 843 -3.31 13.67 -43.53
CA ASN A 843 -2.80 12.86 -44.64
C ASN A 843 -1.26 12.75 -44.64
N VAL A 844 -0.57 13.38 -43.69
CA VAL A 844 0.90 13.37 -43.60
C VAL A 844 1.49 11.95 -43.48
N ARG A 845 0.70 11.00 -42.96
CA ARG A 845 1.09 9.59 -42.84
C ARG A 845 1.18 8.87 -44.19
N ASP A 846 0.63 9.46 -45.25
CA ASP A 846 0.74 8.95 -46.62
C ASP A 846 1.99 9.49 -47.36
N SER A 847 2.73 10.42 -46.75
CA SER A 847 3.99 10.97 -47.29
C SER A 847 5.15 10.05 -46.96
N TYR A 848 5.85 9.57 -48.00
CA TYR A 848 7.06 8.78 -47.81
C TYR A 848 8.15 9.60 -47.11
N PHE A 849 8.26 10.88 -47.45
CA PHE A 849 9.22 11.79 -46.84
C PHE A 849 9.03 11.91 -45.32
N TYR A 850 7.80 12.12 -44.86
CA TYR A 850 7.48 12.16 -43.43
C TYR A 850 7.68 10.80 -42.75
N VAL A 851 7.16 9.71 -43.34
CA VAL A 851 7.27 8.37 -42.77
C VAL A 851 8.73 7.95 -42.59
N TYR A 852 9.59 8.24 -43.58
CA TYR A 852 11.01 7.90 -43.51
C TYR A 852 11.76 8.74 -42.48
N LYS A 853 11.45 10.04 -42.30
CA LYS A 853 12.01 10.83 -41.17
C LYS A 853 11.72 10.16 -39.82
N ARG A 854 10.49 9.71 -39.59
CA ARG A 854 10.13 8.99 -38.35
C ARG A 854 10.88 7.66 -38.19
N GLN A 855 11.00 6.89 -39.27
CA GLN A 855 11.70 5.60 -39.24
C GLN A 855 13.20 5.78 -38.98
N ILE A 856 13.82 6.80 -39.57
CA ILE A 856 15.21 7.18 -39.29
C ILE A 856 15.34 7.55 -37.80
N PHE A 857 14.50 8.45 -37.30
CA PHE A 857 14.52 8.83 -35.88
C PHE A 857 14.35 7.64 -34.94
N SER A 858 13.41 6.74 -35.24
CA SER A 858 13.19 5.51 -34.47
C SER A 858 14.41 4.57 -34.52
N SER A 859 15.10 4.50 -35.65
CA SER A 859 16.33 3.69 -35.78
C SER A 859 17.44 4.22 -34.86
N PHE A 860 17.61 5.54 -34.79
CA PHE A 860 18.56 6.18 -33.87
C PHE A 860 18.13 6.00 -32.41
N TYR A 861 16.85 6.14 -32.08
CA TYR A 861 16.34 5.90 -30.73
C TYR A 861 16.79 4.53 -30.21
N ILE A 862 16.65 3.49 -31.03
CA ILE A 862 17.02 2.12 -30.66
C ILE A 862 18.54 1.98 -30.54
N ALA A 863 19.28 2.45 -31.55
CA ALA A 863 20.74 2.32 -31.59
C ALA A 863 21.44 3.08 -30.45
N THR A 864 20.78 4.08 -29.86
CA THR A 864 21.32 4.93 -28.80
C THR A 864 20.74 4.66 -27.42
N ASN A 865 20.03 3.53 -27.24
CA ASN A 865 19.37 3.16 -25.99
C ASN A 865 18.42 4.25 -25.49
N GLY A 866 17.50 4.66 -26.36
CA GLY A 866 16.53 5.71 -26.10
C GLY A 866 17.16 7.11 -26.01
N PHE A 867 18.11 7.41 -26.91
CA PHE A 867 18.92 8.65 -26.92
C PHE A 867 19.77 8.89 -25.67
N LYS A 868 19.98 7.86 -24.83
CA LYS A 868 20.92 7.96 -23.70
C LYS A 868 22.32 8.28 -24.19
N ASN A 869 22.74 7.59 -25.25
CA ASN A 869 24.02 7.79 -25.89
C ASN A 869 23.91 8.85 -26.99
N SER A 870 24.99 9.59 -27.25
CA SER A 870 25.03 10.56 -28.35
C SER A 870 24.70 9.91 -29.70
N ILE A 871 24.09 10.67 -30.59
CA ILE A 871 23.88 10.29 -32.00
C ILE A 871 25.13 10.50 -32.86
N TYR A 872 26.14 11.21 -32.35
CA TYR A 872 27.39 11.51 -33.04
C TYR A 872 28.51 10.59 -32.56
N LYS A 873 29.48 10.31 -33.44
CA LYS A 873 30.71 9.58 -33.14
C LYS A 873 31.57 10.41 -32.17
N ASP A 874 32.25 9.71 -31.27
CA ASP A 874 33.27 10.26 -30.36
C ASP A 874 32.75 11.29 -29.32
N GLU A 875 31.46 11.21 -28.96
CA GLU A 875 30.80 11.90 -27.84
C GLU A 875 30.03 10.88 -27.00
#